data_AF-A0A7C3M0Q4-F1
#
_entry.id   AF-A0A7C3M0Q4-F1
#
_cell.length_a   1.000
_cell.length_b   1.000
_cell.length_c   1.000
_cell.angle_alpha   90.00
_cell.angle_beta   90.00
_cell.angle_gamma   90.00
#
_symmetry.space_group_name_H-M   'P 1'
#
loop_
_entity.id
_entity.type
_entity.pdbx_description
1 polymer ?
#
loop_
_entity_poly.entity_id
_entity_poly.type
_entity_poly.pdbx_seq_one_letter_code
_entity_poly.pdbx_strand_id
1 'polypeptide(L)'
;MPDQPESEERHTMKNLHTSWPLLKHYDQDHLRCIALPLGGIGTGTVSLGGRGNLQDWEIMNRPAKGYNGGEAFFALYAQAEGQPAVTRVLEGILQPPYDGAFGAKTPYHGLPRFRHCVFDAAYPLGQVTLTDPDMPLDARLEAFNPFIPADADASGIPVAILRYVLHNKTKYPVRATVCASMRNFIGTDGHSGKPISNVNTYRQEELFRGLFMSSTGIEPTAEQFGTMALVTTTQEGSHRCAWPAEGWNTALLHFWDELSADGKLAPLDSTPQDAPMGSLTAEVTVPPREERALTFLLTWHFPNRQTWTPPKENTCDQGEGLSCGSPERVGNYYAQCYRDAWDVAQQVVARLAELEAKTVQFVQAFCSSDLPEVVKEAALFNLSTLRSQTCFRSKDGRFFGWEGCHDDRGCCHGSCTHVWNYEQATAFLFGKLACRMREVEFLHALHDSGLMSFRVNLPLERAREFAFAAADGQMGCIMKVYREWQLSGDDEWLRILWPHVKRALSFCWIPGGWDEDRDGVMEGCQHNTLDVEYYGPNPLMGVWYLGALRAAEEMAHYVGDGGFAATCRELFTKGSRWLDANLFNGEYYEQRVVPPKEGQLIAEGLRVGAGAKDLSDPDYQVGPGCLVDQLAGQLMAHICG
;
A
#
# COMPACT_ATOMS: atom_id res chain seq x y z
N MET A 1 40.21 27.38 -4.39
CA MET A 1 38.91 26.71 -4.37
C MET A 1 39.19 25.26 -4.71
N PRO A 2 38.95 24.31 -3.80
CA PRO A 2 39.24 22.91 -4.07
C PRO A 2 38.19 22.35 -5.02
N ASP A 3 38.66 21.73 -6.10
CA ASP A 3 37.87 20.98 -7.08
C ASP A 3 37.10 19.84 -6.41
N GLN A 4 35.85 19.70 -6.83
CA GLN A 4 34.81 18.89 -6.19
C GLN A 4 35.01 17.37 -6.38
N PRO A 5 34.77 16.55 -5.34
CA PRO A 5 34.82 15.07 -5.38
C PRO A 5 33.73 14.39 -6.22
N GLU A 6 32.80 15.13 -6.85
CA GLU A 6 31.66 14.58 -7.61
C GLU A 6 32.05 13.70 -8.82
N SER A 7 33.27 13.88 -9.36
CA SER A 7 33.69 13.14 -10.57
C SER A 7 34.25 11.75 -10.29
N GLU A 8 34.84 11.52 -9.10
CA GLU A 8 35.30 10.19 -8.69
C GLU A 8 34.14 9.33 -8.17
N GLU A 9 33.20 9.89 -7.39
CA GLU A 9 31.98 9.20 -6.94
C GLU A 9 31.14 8.66 -8.11
N ARG A 10 30.96 9.44 -9.18
CA ARG A 10 30.25 8.99 -10.40
C ARG A 10 30.98 7.88 -11.15
N HIS A 11 32.31 7.76 -11.02
CA HIS A 11 33.09 6.73 -11.72
C HIS A 11 33.12 5.40 -10.97
N THR A 12 33.15 5.42 -9.62
CA THR A 12 32.97 4.22 -8.79
C THR A 12 31.54 3.69 -8.82
N MET A 13 30.52 4.57 -8.91
CA MET A 13 29.10 4.15 -9.00
C MET A 13 28.74 3.47 -10.32
N LYS A 14 29.38 3.84 -11.45
CA LYS A 14 29.07 3.26 -12.78
C LYS A 14 29.28 1.75 -12.89
N ASN A 15 30.15 1.16 -12.07
CA ASN A 15 30.43 -0.28 -12.08
C ASN A 15 29.51 -1.09 -11.14
N LEU A 16 28.61 -0.42 -10.41
CA LEU A 16 27.69 -1.02 -9.45
C LEU A 16 26.22 -0.88 -9.89
N HIS A 17 25.91 -0.47 -11.11
CA HIS A 17 24.50 -0.39 -11.55
C HIS A 17 23.98 -1.69 -12.14
N THR A 18 22.75 -2.03 -11.77
CA THR A 18 21.98 -3.18 -12.23
C THR A 18 21.38 -2.97 -13.62
N SER A 19 20.70 -3.99 -14.15
CA SER A 19 19.76 -3.83 -15.27
C SER A 19 18.42 -3.22 -14.86
N TRP A 20 18.22 -2.82 -13.60
CA TRP A 20 16.97 -2.20 -13.19
C TRP A 20 16.91 -0.76 -13.69
N PRO A 21 15.73 -0.30 -14.14
CA PRO A 21 15.52 1.11 -14.45
C PRO A 21 15.77 1.97 -13.20
N LEU A 22 16.40 3.12 -13.40
CA LEU A 22 16.63 4.14 -12.37
C LEU A 22 15.83 5.39 -12.73
N LEU A 23 15.09 5.92 -11.75
CA LEU A 23 14.33 7.16 -11.92
C LEU A 23 14.77 8.26 -10.96
N LYS A 24 15.08 7.91 -9.71
CA LYS A 24 15.58 8.84 -8.69
C LYS A 24 16.79 8.31 -7.96
N HIS A 25 17.70 9.26 -7.69
CA HIS A 25 18.90 9.09 -6.89
C HIS A 25 18.80 10.01 -5.67
N TYR A 26 19.03 9.45 -4.49
CA TYR A 26 19.11 10.16 -3.23
C TYR A 26 20.50 9.95 -2.64
N ASP A 27 21.22 11.04 -2.46
CA ASP A 27 22.52 11.03 -1.80
C ASP A 27 22.38 10.78 -0.28
N GLN A 28 23.52 10.71 0.41
CA GLN A 28 23.61 10.41 1.84
C GLN A 28 22.85 11.38 2.76
N ASP A 29 22.64 12.63 2.32
CA ASP A 29 21.98 13.68 3.11
C ASP A 29 20.45 13.67 2.92
N HIS A 30 19.95 12.98 1.90
CA HIS A 30 18.52 12.93 1.54
C HIS A 30 17.85 11.57 1.83
N LEU A 31 18.41 10.77 2.75
CA LEU A 31 17.92 9.41 3.03
C LEU A 31 16.82 9.32 4.11
N ARG A 32 16.68 10.36 4.94
CA ARG A 32 15.92 10.28 6.22
C ARG A 32 14.45 9.90 6.05
N CYS A 33 13.79 10.41 5.00
CA CYS A 33 12.34 10.26 4.80
C CYS A 33 11.98 9.16 3.80
N ILE A 34 12.96 8.42 3.29
CA ILE A 34 12.71 7.34 2.34
C ILE A 34 12.15 6.13 3.10
N ALA A 35 10.98 5.67 2.66
CA ALA A 35 10.35 4.42 3.10
C ALA A 35 9.68 3.77 1.89
N LEU A 36 10.35 2.80 1.26
CA LEU A 36 9.82 2.07 0.11
C LEU A 36 9.09 0.81 0.60
N PRO A 37 7.75 0.71 0.46
CA PRO A 37 7.00 -0.44 0.97
C PRO A 37 7.28 -1.70 0.14
N LEU A 38 7.73 -2.75 0.83
CA LEU A 38 7.91 -4.10 0.29
C LEU A 38 6.78 -5.00 0.80
N GLY A 39 5.92 -5.44 -0.11
CA GLY A 39 4.74 -6.26 0.15
C GLY A 39 3.75 -6.16 -0.99
N GLY A 40 2.86 -7.14 -1.11
CA GLY A 40 1.84 -7.20 -2.15
C GLY A 40 0.60 -6.36 -1.80
N ILE A 41 -0.24 -6.13 -2.81
CA ILE A 41 -1.52 -5.44 -2.67
C ILE A 41 -2.39 -6.15 -1.63
N GLY A 42 -2.65 -5.46 -0.52
CA GLY A 42 -3.48 -5.96 0.58
C GLY A 42 -2.85 -7.02 1.46
N THR A 43 -1.52 -7.19 1.42
CA THR A 43 -0.83 -8.16 2.27
C THR A 43 -0.22 -7.57 3.54
N GLY A 44 -0.18 -6.24 3.66
CA GLY A 44 0.75 -5.56 4.57
C GLY A 44 2.15 -5.47 3.97
N THR A 45 3.01 -4.66 4.60
CA THR A 45 4.34 -4.31 4.08
C THR A 45 5.39 -4.25 5.17
N VAL A 46 6.65 -4.38 4.75
CA VAL A 46 7.83 -3.91 5.49
C VAL A 46 8.51 -2.86 4.64
N SER A 47 8.80 -1.69 5.19
CA SER A 47 9.42 -0.60 4.41
C SER A 47 10.94 -0.73 4.40
N LEU A 48 11.55 -0.54 3.23
CA LEU A 48 12.97 -0.31 3.09
C LEU A 48 13.26 1.18 3.31
N GLY A 49 13.99 1.48 4.38
CA GLY A 49 14.47 2.81 4.71
C GLY A 49 15.63 3.26 3.82
N GLY A 50 15.81 4.58 3.66
CA GLY A 50 16.83 5.15 2.77
C GLY A 50 18.28 4.72 3.05
N ARG A 51 18.56 4.28 4.27
CA ARG A 51 19.88 3.79 4.69
C ARG A 51 20.04 2.28 4.61
N GLY A 52 19.09 1.56 4.01
CA GLY A 52 19.10 0.10 3.85
C GLY A 52 18.47 -0.69 4.99
N ASN A 53 17.89 -0.03 6.00
CA ASN A 53 17.22 -0.69 7.11
C ASN A 53 15.80 -1.14 6.77
N LEU A 54 15.30 -2.12 7.52
CA LEU A 54 13.89 -2.48 7.51
C LEU A 54 13.14 -1.75 8.63
N GLN A 55 12.00 -1.15 8.31
CA GLN A 55 11.17 -0.39 9.23
C GLN A 55 9.68 -0.50 8.86
N ASP A 56 8.81 0.14 9.64
CA ASP A 56 7.36 0.20 9.39
C ASP A 56 6.79 -1.20 9.10
N TRP A 57 6.88 -2.09 10.10
CA TRP A 57 6.44 -3.47 10.00
C TRP A 57 4.92 -3.56 10.10
N GLU A 58 4.26 -3.44 8.96
CA GLU A 58 2.81 -3.30 8.81
C GLU A 58 2.16 -4.60 8.31
N ILE A 59 2.66 -5.76 8.74
CA ILE A 59 2.25 -7.08 8.23
C ILE A 59 1.08 -7.73 8.99
N MET A 60 0.68 -7.16 10.14
CA MET A 60 -0.42 -7.66 10.98
C MET A 60 -1.69 -6.81 10.85
N ASN A 61 -2.16 -6.65 9.62
CA ASN A 61 -3.50 -6.11 9.28
C ASN A 61 -3.81 -4.64 9.65
N ARG A 62 -2.89 -3.91 10.27
CA ARG A 62 -3.05 -2.48 10.56
C ARG A 62 -1.83 -1.63 10.17
N PRO A 63 -1.99 -0.31 10.01
CA PRO A 63 -0.88 0.63 9.99
C PRO A 63 -0.04 0.54 11.27
N ALA A 64 1.27 0.71 11.12
CA ALA A 64 2.24 0.61 12.22
C ALA A 64 3.52 1.40 11.89
N LYS A 65 3.37 2.69 11.57
CA LYS A 65 4.49 3.58 11.25
C LYS A 65 5.42 3.73 12.44
N GLY A 66 6.73 3.66 12.17
CA GLY A 66 7.77 3.63 13.19
C GLY A 66 7.89 2.31 13.95
N TYR A 67 6.97 1.36 13.78
CA TYR A 67 7.06 0.06 14.42
C TYR A 67 8.17 -0.76 13.76
N ASN A 68 9.21 -1.04 14.52
CA ASN A 68 10.39 -1.80 14.11
C ASN A 68 10.46 -3.17 14.81
N GLY A 69 9.31 -3.71 15.25
CA GLY A 69 9.18 -4.88 16.13
C GLY A 69 9.73 -6.20 15.62
N GLY A 70 10.34 -6.23 14.44
CA GLY A 70 11.23 -7.31 14.01
C GLY A 70 12.67 -7.18 14.48
N GLU A 71 13.09 -6.02 15.03
CA GLU A 71 14.50 -5.66 15.26
C GLU A 71 15.43 -6.32 14.24
N ALA A 72 15.04 -6.23 12.96
CA ALA A 72 15.66 -7.02 11.92
C ALA A 72 16.84 -6.25 11.36
N PHE A 73 17.97 -6.93 11.18
CA PHE A 73 19.13 -6.34 10.54
C PHE A 73 19.92 -7.40 9.78
N PHE A 74 20.71 -6.93 8.84
CA PHE A 74 21.65 -7.74 8.09
C PHE A 74 23.07 -7.30 8.44
N ALA A 75 23.98 -8.25 8.63
CA ALA A 75 25.39 -7.99 8.87
C ALA A 75 26.25 -8.69 7.83
N LEU A 76 27.31 -8.04 7.38
CA LEU A 76 28.33 -8.58 6.50
C LEU A 76 29.61 -8.82 7.29
N TYR A 77 30.00 -10.08 7.37
CA TYR A 77 31.37 -10.49 7.67
C TYR A 77 32.15 -10.59 6.35
N ALA A 78 33.36 -10.04 6.30
CA ALA A 78 34.24 -10.15 5.15
C ALA A 78 35.69 -10.34 5.56
N GLN A 79 36.37 -11.31 4.95
CA GLN A 79 37.78 -11.58 5.18
C GLN A 79 38.50 -11.80 3.84
N ALA A 80 39.36 -10.85 3.47
CA ALA A 80 40.29 -11.04 2.37
C ALA A 80 41.40 -12.01 2.78
N GLU A 81 41.92 -12.77 1.82
CA GLU A 81 43.01 -13.71 2.07
C GLU A 81 44.20 -13.04 2.79
N GLY A 82 44.59 -13.60 3.94
CA GLY A 82 45.71 -13.10 4.76
C GLY A 82 45.47 -11.77 5.47
N GLN A 83 44.24 -11.25 5.49
CA GLN A 83 43.86 -10.02 6.20
C GLN A 83 42.95 -10.32 7.39
N PRO A 84 42.90 -9.42 8.40
CA PRO A 84 41.89 -9.48 9.46
C PRO A 84 40.48 -9.43 8.86
N ALA A 85 39.54 -10.11 9.50
CA ALA A 85 38.14 -10.00 9.15
C ALA A 85 37.56 -8.66 9.63
N VAL A 86 36.57 -8.16 8.90
CA VAL A 86 35.81 -6.96 9.27
C VAL A 86 34.33 -7.29 9.18
N THR A 87 33.58 -6.87 10.20
CA THR A 87 32.12 -7.07 10.27
C THR A 87 31.43 -5.71 10.36
N ARG A 88 30.41 -5.49 9.53
CA ARG A 88 29.54 -4.29 9.59
C ARG A 88 28.10 -4.66 9.35
N VAL A 89 27.18 -3.93 9.97
CA VAL A 89 25.76 -3.96 9.59
C VAL A 89 25.62 -3.42 8.16
N LEU A 90 24.84 -4.10 7.33
CA LEU A 90 24.52 -3.75 5.94
C LEU A 90 23.51 -2.60 5.87
N GLU A 91 23.88 -1.49 6.50
CA GLU A 91 23.14 -0.23 6.50
C GLU A 91 24.13 0.94 6.49
N GLY A 92 23.70 2.09 6.00
CA GLY A 92 24.42 3.36 6.14
C GLY A 92 24.47 3.85 7.59
N ILE A 93 25.34 4.80 7.90
CA ILE A 93 25.42 5.41 9.24
C ILE A 93 24.07 5.98 9.71
N LEU A 94 23.90 6.08 11.03
CA LEU A 94 22.73 6.70 11.62
C LEU A 94 22.78 8.21 11.42
N GLN A 95 21.64 8.78 11.06
CA GLN A 95 21.44 10.22 10.96
C GLN A 95 20.74 10.75 12.24
N PRO A 96 20.93 12.02 12.62
CA PRO A 96 20.22 12.60 13.76
C PRO A 96 18.70 12.59 13.54
N PRO A 97 17.89 12.59 14.61
CA PRO A 97 18.27 12.75 16.02
C PRO A 97 18.86 11.49 16.66
N TYR A 98 19.89 11.68 17.48
CA TYR A 98 20.48 10.61 18.32
C TYR A 98 19.92 10.62 19.76
N ASP A 99 19.05 11.58 20.06
CA ASP A 99 18.48 11.80 21.38
C ASP A 99 17.21 10.99 21.63
N GLY A 100 17.15 10.46 22.84
CA GLY A 100 16.06 9.66 23.39
C GLY A 100 16.31 9.43 24.88
N ALA A 101 15.32 8.93 25.61
CA ALA A 101 15.43 8.73 27.06
C ALA A 101 16.61 7.83 27.48
N PHE A 102 17.06 6.96 26.58
CA PHE A 102 18.20 6.06 26.76
C PHE A 102 19.22 6.16 25.61
N GLY A 103 19.30 7.32 24.94
CA GLY A 103 20.12 7.52 23.74
C GLY A 103 19.37 7.24 22.43
N ALA A 104 20.09 6.84 21.38
CA ALA A 104 19.54 6.67 20.05
C ALA A 104 18.45 5.59 20.03
N LYS A 105 17.29 5.92 19.46
CA LYS A 105 16.11 5.03 19.41
C LYS A 105 16.24 3.89 18.40
N THR A 106 17.20 3.98 17.46
CA THR A 106 17.42 2.94 16.47
C THR A 106 17.94 1.66 17.15
N PRO A 107 17.34 0.49 16.85
CA PRO A 107 17.85 -0.80 17.33
C PRO A 107 19.32 -0.99 16.92
N TYR A 108 20.11 -1.54 17.82
CA TYR A 108 21.53 -1.86 17.58
C TYR A 108 22.36 -0.67 17.09
N HIS A 109 22.06 0.53 17.58
CA HIS A 109 22.75 1.76 17.20
C HIS A 109 24.25 1.75 17.51
N GLY A 110 24.72 0.90 18.42
CA GLY A 110 26.14 0.72 18.73
C GLY A 110 26.94 -0.14 17.75
N LEU A 111 26.29 -0.85 16.82
CA LEU A 111 27.00 -1.70 15.84
C LEU A 111 27.63 -0.87 14.71
N PRO A 112 28.82 -1.26 14.21
CA PRO A 112 29.46 -0.55 13.10
C PRO A 112 28.68 -0.71 11.79
N ARG A 113 28.63 0.36 11.00
CA ARG A 113 27.86 0.50 9.75
C ARG A 113 28.73 1.03 8.63
N PHE A 114 28.23 0.98 7.39
CA PHE A 114 28.94 1.54 6.24
C PHE A 114 28.90 3.07 6.30
N ARG A 115 30.06 3.70 6.08
CA ARG A 115 30.22 5.16 6.13
C ARG A 115 29.44 5.90 5.05
N HIS A 116 29.35 5.31 3.86
CA HIS A 116 28.71 5.91 2.71
C HIS A 116 27.50 5.08 2.27
N CYS A 117 26.41 5.78 1.98
CA CYS A 117 25.14 5.19 1.60
C CYS A 117 24.43 6.10 0.61
N VAL A 118 23.92 5.54 -0.48
CA VAL A 118 23.00 6.20 -1.41
C VAL A 118 21.81 5.30 -1.69
N PHE A 119 20.68 5.92 -2.05
CA PHE A 119 19.45 5.21 -2.36
C PHE A 119 18.97 5.57 -3.76
N ASP A 120 18.67 4.55 -4.54
CA ASP A 120 18.27 4.64 -5.93
C ASP A 120 16.91 3.95 -6.10
N ALA A 121 15.98 4.57 -6.83
CA ALA A 121 14.64 4.00 -7.01
C ALA A 121 14.01 4.25 -8.38
N ALA A 122 13.23 3.25 -8.79
CA ALA A 122 12.10 3.38 -9.70
C ALA A 122 11.02 2.43 -9.17
N TYR A 123 10.08 2.95 -8.37
CA TYR A 123 9.12 2.12 -7.63
C TYR A 123 8.45 1.07 -8.51
N PRO A 124 8.38 -0.22 -8.09
CA PRO A 124 8.67 -0.77 -6.76
C PRO A 124 10.12 -1.26 -6.55
N LEU A 125 11.06 -0.86 -7.41
CA LEU A 125 12.46 -1.29 -7.36
C LEU A 125 13.28 -0.29 -6.53
N GLY A 126 13.85 -0.77 -5.42
CA GLY A 126 14.73 0.02 -4.54
C GLY A 126 16.16 -0.54 -4.49
N GLN A 127 17.15 0.32 -4.57
CA GLN A 127 18.56 -0.01 -4.53
C GLN A 127 19.27 0.80 -3.46
N VAL A 128 20.09 0.14 -2.64
CA VAL A 128 20.94 0.82 -1.65
C VAL A 128 22.38 0.43 -1.88
N THR A 129 23.23 1.40 -2.18
CA THR A 129 24.67 1.18 -2.36
C THR A 129 25.39 1.61 -1.10
N LEU A 130 26.16 0.68 -0.53
CA LEU A 130 26.90 0.81 0.71
C LEU A 130 28.39 0.65 0.42
N THR A 131 29.18 1.68 0.75
CA THR A 131 30.63 1.65 0.57
C THR A 131 31.34 2.09 1.84
N ASP A 132 32.47 1.44 2.10
CA ASP A 132 33.34 1.76 3.24
C ASP A 132 34.78 1.42 2.86
N PRO A 133 35.72 2.38 2.93
CA PRO A 133 37.14 2.15 2.66
C PRO A 133 37.80 1.03 3.49
N ASP A 134 37.26 0.73 4.69
CA ASP A 134 37.81 -0.30 5.57
C ASP A 134 37.18 -1.68 5.29
N MET A 135 36.16 -1.74 4.43
CA MET A 135 35.58 -3.00 3.98
C MET A 135 36.22 -3.45 2.67
N PRO A 136 36.64 -4.72 2.54
CA PRO A 136 37.15 -5.25 1.27
C PRO A 136 36.07 -5.39 0.20
N LEU A 137 34.79 -5.37 0.61
CA LEU A 137 33.62 -5.48 -0.24
C LEU A 137 32.78 -4.20 -0.18
N ASP A 138 32.30 -3.75 -1.32
CA ASP A 138 31.12 -2.88 -1.39
C ASP A 138 29.87 -3.75 -1.46
N ALA A 139 28.74 -3.24 -0.98
CA ALA A 139 27.46 -3.95 -1.02
C ALA A 139 26.39 -3.13 -1.73
N ARG A 140 25.64 -3.77 -2.61
CA ARG A 140 24.42 -3.23 -3.22
C ARG A 140 23.24 -4.09 -2.80
N LEU A 141 22.31 -3.52 -2.06
CA LEU A 141 21.03 -4.15 -1.76
C LEU A 141 20.05 -3.83 -2.89
N GLU A 142 19.53 -4.88 -3.53
CA GLU A 142 18.44 -4.82 -4.50
C GLU A 142 17.18 -5.36 -3.82
N ALA A 143 16.17 -4.52 -3.64
CA ALA A 143 14.96 -4.86 -2.90
C ALA A 143 13.70 -4.57 -3.71
N PHE A 144 12.77 -5.55 -3.73
CA PHE A 144 11.50 -5.39 -4.39
C PHE A 144 10.44 -6.38 -3.87
N ASN A 145 9.19 -6.14 -4.28
CA ASN A 145 8.10 -7.11 -4.29
C ASN A 145 7.47 -7.09 -5.70
N PRO A 146 7.03 -8.22 -6.27
CA PRO A 146 6.53 -8.28 -7.64
C PRO A 146 5.33 -7.34 -7.89
N PHE A 147 5.44 -6.41 -8.84
CA PHE A 147 4.34 -5.50 -9.25
C PHE A 147 4.10 -5.68 -10.75
N ILE A 148 3.05 -6.41 -11.09
CA ILE A 148 2.79 -6.87 -12.45
C ILE A 148 1.38 -6.44 -12.82
N PRO A 149 1.23 -5.36 -13.61
CA PRO A 149 -0.08 -4.92 -14.09
C PRO A 149 -0.86 -6.06 -14.75
N ALA A 150 -2.18 -6.02 -14.59
CA ALA A 150 -3.17 -7.04 -14.94
C ALA A 150 -3.07 -8.36 -14.15
N ASP A 151 -2.06 -8.55 -13.31
CA ASP A 151 -1.90 -9.73 -12.45
C ASP A 151 -1.93 -9.34 -10.97
N ALA A 152 -3.15 -9.16 -10.45
CA ALA A 152 -3.39 -8.78 -9.06
C ALA A 152 -2.97 -9.86 -8.05
N ASP A 153 -2.87 -11.13 -8.48
CA ASP A 153 -2.48 -12.23 -7.58
C ASP A 153 -0.95 -12.28 -7.47
N ALA A 154 -0.22 -12.15 -8.57
CA ALA A 154 1.24 -11.99 -8.51
C ALA A 154 1.66 -10.67 -7.86
N SER A 155 0.85 -9.62 -7.99
CA SER A 155 1.06 -8.33 -7.31
C SER A 155 0.61 -8.32 -5.85
N GLY A 156 -0.07 -9.39 -5.40
CA GLY A 156 -0.64 -9.57 -4.07
C GLY A 156 0.12 -10.60 -3.22
N ILE A 157 1.40 -10.82 -3.50
CA ILE A 157 2.22 -11.82 -2.79
C ILE A 157 2.79 -11.21 -1.49
N PRO A 158 2.64 -11.86 -0.31
CA PRO A 158 3.14 -11.37 0.98
C PRO A 158 4.64 -11.65 1.17
N VAL A 159 5.48 -10.93 0.40
CA VAL A 159 6.94 -11.12 0.41
C VAL A 159 7.72 -9.81 0.29
N ALA A 160 8.87 -9.73 0.95
CA ALA A 160 9.93 -8.77 0.66
C ALA A 160 11.17 -9.54 0.17
N ILE A 161 11.67 -9.21 -1.02
CA ILE A 161 12.85 -9.83 -1.61
C ILE A 161 14.03 -8.88 -1.41
N LEU A 162 15.14 -9.40 -0.86
CA LEU A 162 16.34 -8.65 -0.52
C LEU A 162 17.55 -9.38 -1.10
N ARG A 163 18.16 -8.82 -2.15
CA ARG A 163 19.35 -9.40 -2.79
C ARG A 163 20.57 -8.53 -2.50
N TYR A 164 21.53 -9.08 -1.76
CA TYR A 164 22.79 -8.42 -1.47
C TYR A 164 23.83 -8.82 -2.51
N VAL A 165 24.18 -7.89 -3.38
CA VAL A 165 25.26 -8.05 -4.34
C VAL A 165 26.55 -7.48 -3.75
N LEU A 166 27.54 -8.34 -3.58
CA LEU A 166 28.82 -8.02 -2.96
C LEU A 166 29.88 -7.85 -4.05
N HIS A 167 30.48 -6.67 -4.14
CA HIS A 167 31.53 -6.35 -5.10
C HIS A 167 32.91 -6.37 -4.44
N ASN A 168 33.83 -7.17 -4.95
CA ASN A 168 35.18 -7.29 -4.41
C ASN A 168 36.13 -6.23 -4.98
N LYS A 169 36.51 -5.27 -4.14
CA LYS A 169 37.46 -4.19 -4.48
C LYS A 169 38.92 -4.62 -4.49
N THR A 170 39.22 -5.83 -4.04
CA THR A 170 40.59 -6.29 -3.82
C THR A 170 41.09 -7.15 -4.98
N LYS A 171 42.38 -7.49 -4.93
CA LYS A 171 43.02 -8.43 -5.85
C LYS A 171 43.07 -9.87 -5.31
N TYR A 172 42.43 -10.13 -4.18
CA TYR A 172 42.40 -11.43 -3.51
C TYR A 172 40.96 -11.93 -3.39
N PRO A 173 40.73 -13.25 -3.36
CA PRO A 173 39.43 -13.78 -2.97
C PRO A 173 39.03 -13.28 -1.58
N VAL A 174 37.76 -12.94 -1.40
CA VAL A 174 37.20 -12.51 -0.11
C VAL A 174 36.14 -13.51 0.32
N ARG A 175 36.33 -14.13 1.47
CA ARG A 175 35.29 -14.93 2.12
C ARG A 175 34.29 -13.97 2.77
N ALA A 176 33.01 -14.16 2.46
CA ALA A 176 31.94 -13.29 2.91
C ALA A 176 30.79 -14.10 3.49
N THR A 177 30.20 -13.57 4.56
CA THR A 177 28.94 -14.08 5.12
C THR A 177 27.97 -12.92 5.29
N VAL A 178 26.78 -13.04 4.70
CA VAL A 178 25.64 -12.17 5.05
C VAL A 178 24.79 -12.89 6.08
N CYS A 179 24.64 -12.30 7.27
CA CYS A 179 23.80 -12.79 8.34
C CYS A 179 22.55 -11.94 8.47
N ALA A 180 21.39 -12.54 8.28
CA ALA A 180 20.09 -11.94 8.57
C ALA A 180 19.67 -12.32 9.99
N SER A 181 19.35 -11.34 10.82
CA SER A 181 18.82 -11.53 12.17
C SER A 181 17.45 -10.89 12.28
N MET A 182 16.48 -11.60 12.85
CA MET A 182 15.10 -11.12 12.98
C MET A 182 14.41 -11.73 14.20
N ARG A 183 13.74 -10.88 14.97
CA ARG A 183 12.90 -11.27 16.10
C ARG A 183 11.62 -11.92 15.59
N ASN A 184 11.21 -13.02 16.20
CA ASN A 184 9.85 -13.53 16.02
C ASN A 184 8.90 -12.77 16.95
N PHE A 185 8.21 -11.77 16.39
CA PHE A 185 7.30 -10.88 17.10
C PHE A 185 5.82 -11.19 16.90
N ILE A 186 5.50 -12.40 16.39
CA ILE A 186 4.10 -12.85 16.27
C ILE A 186 3.37 -12.64 17.59
N GLY A 187 2.21 -11.99 17.56
CA GLY A 187 1.45 -11.63 18.76
C GLY A 187 1.39 -10.13 19.06
N THR A 188 2.19 -9.28 18.40
CA THR A 188 2.10 -7.81 18.53
C THR A 188 2.14 -7.13 17.16
N ASP A 189 1.28 -6.12 17.01
CA ASP A 189 1.08 -5.40 15.75
C ASP A 189 1.58 -3.94 15.80
N GLY A 190 2.39 -3.62 16.82
CA GLY A 190 2.90 -2.27 17.06
C GLY A 190 1.96 -1.34 17.82
N HIS A 191 0.69 -1.74 18.02
CA HIS A 191 -0.27 -1.00 18.83
C HIS A 191 -0.75 -1.82 20.04
N SER A 192 -1.09 -3.09 19.83
CA SER A 192 -1.58 -4.00 20.87
C SER A 192 -0.98 -5.40 20.76
N GLY A 193 -1.32 -6.23 21.75
CA GLY A 193 -0.80 -7.59 21.88
C GLY A 193 0.65 -7.63 22.36
N LYS A 194 1.14 -8.85 22.56
CA LYS A 194 2.53 -9.16 22.92
C LYS A 194 2.91 -10.53 22.35
N PRO A 195 4.19 -10.77 22.03
CA PRO A 195 4.67 -12.11 21.74
C PRO A 195 4.46 -13.05 22.93
N ILE A 196 4.04 -14.29 22.67
CA ILE A 196 3.82 -15.32 23.68
C ILE A 196 4.21 -16.66 23.09
N SER A 197 5.14 -17.38 23.71
CA SER A 197 5.53 -18.74 23.30
C SER A 197 5.80 -18.87 21.78
N ASN A 198 6.57 -17.93 21.25
CA ASN A 198 6.96 -17.94 19.85
C ASN A 198 8.06 -18.97 19.59
N VAL A 199 8.02 -19.59 18.42
CA VAL A 199 8.91 -20.70 18.04
C VAL A 199 9.52 -20.41 16.67
N ASN A 200 10.84 -20.54 16.59
CA ASN A 200 11.59 -20.51 15.34
C ASN A 200 12.08 -21.92 15.02
N THR A 201 11.83 -22.40 13.81
CA THR A 201 12.23 -23.73 13.36
C THR A 201 13.02 -23.62 12.07
N TYR A 202 14.22 -24.20 12.04
CA TYR A 202 14.98 -24.33 10.81
C TYR A 202 14.34 -25.37 9.89
N ARG A 203 14.22 -25.02 8.62
CA ARG A 203 13.72 -25.89 7.55
C ARG A 203 14.60 -25.72 6.31
N GLN A 204 14.64 -26.75 5.48
CA GLN A 204 15.45 -26.77 4.26
C GLN A 204 14.70 -27.50 3.16
N GLU A 205 14.70 -26.89 1.97
CA GLU A 205 14.16 -27.41 0.72
C GLU A 205 15.29 -27.48 -0.32
N GLU A 206 14.99 -27.99 -1.51
CA GLU A 206 15.96 -28.09 -2.62
C GLU A 206 16.49 -26.72 -3.07
N LEU A 207 15.63 -25.70 -3.15
CA LEU A 207 15.98 -24.39 -3.72
C LEU A 207 16.30 -23.31 -2.66
N PHE A 208 15.95 -23.53 -1.39
CA PHE A 208 16.13 -22.55 -0.33
C PHE A 208 16.15 -23.21 1.05
N ARG A 209 16.59 -22.45 2.05
CA ARG A 209 16.54 -22.83 3.47
C ARG A 209 16.26 -21.62 4.34
N GLY A 210 15.87 -21.83 5.59
CA GLY A 210 15.64 -20.72 6.49
C GLY A 210 14.93 -21.05 7.77
N LEU A 211 14.39 -20.01 8.38
CA LEU A 211 13.67 -20.05 9.65
C LEU A 211 12.18 -19.86 9.38
N PHE A 212 11.38 -20.83 9.80
CA PHE A 212 9.94 -20.71 9.93
C PHE A 212 9.61 -20.22 11.34
N MET A 213 8.79 -19.18 11.43
CA MET A 213 8.43 -18.50 12.67
C MET A 213 6.92 -18.64 12.90
N SER A 214 6.57 -19.19 14.05
CA SER A 214 5.17 -19.40 14.48
C SER A 214 5.00 -19.05 15.96
N SER A 215 3.77 -19.15 16.46
CA SER A 215 3.47 -19.07 17.90
C SER A 215 2.55 -20.22 18.33
N THR A 216 2.81 -20.78 19.51
CA THR A 216 1.91 -21.71 20.19
C THR A 216 1.09 -21.04 21.30
N GLY A 217 1.37 -19.76 21.60
CA GLY A 217 0.72 -19.00 22.68
C GLY A 217 -0.29 -17.96 22.22
N ILE A 218 -0.38 -17.69 20.91
CA ILE A 218 -1.37 -16.77 20.35
C ILE A 218 -2.61 -17.54 19.91
N GLU A 219 -3.77 -17.06 20.35
CA GLU A 219 -5.07 -17.64 19.99
C GLU A 219 -5.29 -17.64 18.47
N PRO A 220 -5.72 -18.76 17.84
CA PRO A 220 -5.92 -18.86 16.39
C PRO A 220 -6.91 -17.85 15.80
N THR A 221 -7.70 -17.20 16.64
CA THR A 221 -8.69 -16.18 16.25
C THR A 221 -8.19 -14.74 16.42
N ALA A 222 -7.06 -14.53 17.10
CA ALA A 222 -6.48 -13.21 17.29
C ALA A 222 -6.01 -12.62 15.97
N GLU A 223 -6.07 -11.28 15.82
CA GLU A 223 -5.61 -10.60 14.61
C GLU A 223 -4.11 -10.80 14.35
N GLN A 224 -3.33 -10.93 15.43
CA GLN A 224 -1.88 -11.12 15.42
C GLN A 224 -1.46 -12.59 15.23
N PHE A 225 -2.42 -13.51 15.09
CA PHE A 225 -2.13 -14.92 14.81
C PHE A 225 -1.72 -15.11 13.35
N GLY A 226 -0.60 -15.79 13.14
CA GLY A 226 -0.07 -16.04 11.81
C GLY A 226 1.30 -16.69 11.86
N THR A 227 2.02 -16.59 10.74
CA THR A 227 3.38 -17.13 10.59
C THR A 227 4.24 -16.16 9.80
N MET A 228 5.56 -16.24 9.99
CA MET A 228 6.55 -15.55 9.18
C MET A 228 7.62 -16.55 8.73
N ALA A 229 8.38 -16.22 7.69
CA ALA A 229 9.62 -16.94 7.38
C ALA A 229 10.71 -15.99 6.88
N LEU A 230 11.94 -16.28 7.30
CA LEU A 230 13.17 -15.66 6.80
C LEU A 230 13.96 -16.76 6.10
N VAL A 231 14.10 -16.65 4.78
CA VAL A 231 14.76 -17.68 3.96
C VAL A 231 15.85 -17.10 3.07
N THR A 232 16.77 -17.96 2.64
CA THR A 232 17.77 -17.65 1.60
C THR A 232 17.82 -18.75 0.55
N THR A 233 18.07 -18.36 -0.70
CA THR A 233 18.34 -19.31 -1.80
C THR A 233 19.77 -19.87 -1.75
N THR A 234 20.60 -19.41 -0.81
CA THR A 234 21.98 -19.86 -0.64
C THR A 234 22.03 -21.10 0.25
N GLN A 235 22.49 -22.23 -0.29
CA GLN A 235 22.55 -23.49 0.46
C GLN A 235 23.65 -23.49 1.52
N GLU A 236 24.77 -22.80 1.30
CA GLU A 236 25.88 -22.74 2.25
C GLU A 236 25.66 -21.70 3.35
N GLY A 237 25.83 -22.12 4.60
CA GLY A 237 25.80 -21.27 5.79
C GLY A 237 25.22 -21.93 7.04
N SER A 238 25.48 -21.29 8.18
CA SER A 238 24.93 -21.62 9.51
C SER A 238 23.57 -20.95 9.82
N HIS A 239 22.93 -21.37 10.90
CA HIS A 239 21.69 -20.79 11.40
C HIS A 239 21.60 -20.89 12.94
N ARG A 240 20.72 -20.08 13.54
CA ARG A 240 20.39 -20.10 14.97
C ARG A 240 18.92 -19.77 15.14
N CYS A 241 18.15 -20.63 15.83
CA CYS A 241 16.72 -20.41 16.03
C CYS A 241 16.42 -19.39 17.15
N ALA A 242 17.29 -19.27 18.15
CA ALA A 242 17.16 -18.27 19.20
C ALA A 242 18.55 -17.80 19.67
N TRP A 243 18.68 -16.52 19.96
CA TRP A 243 19.80 -16.00 20.74
C TRP A 243 19.72 -16.48 22.19
N PRO A 244 20.84 -16.54 22.94
CA PRO A 244 20.81 -16.94 24.33
C PRO A 244 19.97 -15.97 25.18
N ALA A 245 19.21 -16.50 26.14
CA ALA A 245 18.34 -15.72 27.02
C ALA A 245 19.17 -15.03 28.12
N GLU A 246 19.90 -13.98 27.74
CA GLU A 246 20.82 -13.25 28.62
C GLU A 246 20.37 -11.79 28.82
N GLY A 247 20.59 -11.25 30.01
CA GLY A 247 20.28 -9.85 30.34
C GLY A 247 21.29 -8.85 29.75
N TRP A 248 21.00 -7.55 29.87
CA TRP A 248 21.92 -6.44 29.55
C TRP A 248 22.51 -6.45 28.12
N ASN A 249 21.75 -6.92 27.13
CA ASN A 249 22.19 -7.05 25.72
C ASN A 249 23.41 -7.97 25.50
N THR A 250 23.76 -8.84 26.44
CA THR A 250 24.88 -9.80 26.27
C THR A 250 24.66 -10.73 25.07
N ALA A 251 23.41 -11.10 24.80
CA ALA A 251 23.05 -11.91 23.65
C ALA A 251 23.49 -11.28 22.30
N LEU A 252 23.41 -9.95 22.18
CA LEU A 252 23.89 -9.22 21.01
C LEU A 252 25.41 -9.27 20.90
N LEU A 253 26.13 -9.12 22.02
CA LEU A 253 27.58 -9.18 22.06
C LEU A 253 28.08 -10.57 21.66
N HIS A 254 27.49 -11.63 22.23
CA HIS A 254 27.80 -13.02 21.87
C HIS A 254 27.55 -13.29 20.38
N PHE A 255 26.40 -12.84 19.86
CA PHE A 255 26.11 -12.93 18.43
C PHE A 255 27.20 -12.23 17.59
N TRP A 256 27.56 -11.00 17.97
CA TRP A 256 28.51 -10.18 17.20
C TRP A 256 29.92 -10.76 17.24
N ASP A 257 30.38 -11.24 18.40
CA ASP A 257 31.70 -11.84 18.58
C ASP A 257 31.83 -13.14 17.79
N GLU A 258 30.82 -14.01 17.84
CA GLU A 258 30.80 -15.25 17.05
C GLU A 258 30.83 -14.97 15.55
N LEU A 259 29.91 -14.14 15.05
CA LEU A 259 29.87 -13.82 13.64
C LEU A 259 31.18 -13.16 13.17
N SER A 260 31.79 -12.31 14.01
CA SER A 260 33.03 -11.61 13.67
C SER A 260 34.27 -12.49 13.75
N ALA A 261 34.22 -13.63 14.46
CA ALA A 261 35.35 -14.54 14.56
C ALA A 261 35.64 -15.23 13.22
N ASP A 262 34.62 -15.81 12.59
CA ASP A 262 34.80 -16.63 11.38
C ASP A 262 33.64 -16.58 10.38
N GLY A 263 32.67 -15.70 10.59
CA GLY A 263 31.50 -15.58 9.73
C GLY A 263 30.45 -16.66 9.97
N LYS A 264 30.48 -17.37 11.10
CA LYS A 264 29.55 -18.46 11.42
C LYS A 264 28.86 -18.25 12.77
N LEU A 265 27.77 -18.97 12.96
CA LEU A 265 27.04 -19.02 14.22
C LEU A 265 27.03 -20.47 14.72
N ALA A 266 27.46 -20.68 15.96
CA ALA A 266 27.39 -22.01 16.55
C ALA A 266 25.94 -22.42 16.80
N PRO A 267 25.60 -23.72 16.70
CA PRO A 267 24.33 -24.22 17.21
C PRO A 267 24.22 -23.92 18.71
N LEU A 268 23.04 -23.51 19.16
CA LEU A 268 22.72 -23.32 20.56
C LEU A 268 21.42 -24.05 20.87
N ASP A 269 21.39 -24.76 21.99
CA ASP A 269 20.14 -25.23 22.57
C ASP A 269 19.34 -24.00 23.04
N SER A 270 18.23 -23.73 22.38
CA SER A 270 17.40 -22.58 22.70
C SER A 270 16.57 -22.83 23.95
N THR A 271 16.65 -21.93 24.93
CA THR A 271 15.64 -21.85 25.98
C THR A 271 14.36 -21.20 25.43
N PRO A 272 13.17 -21.63 25.89
CA PRO A 272 11.92 -20.99 25.52
C PRO A 272 11.93 -19.50 25.83
N GLN A 273 11.58 -18.68 24.85
CA GLN A 273 11.47 -17.23 24.95
C GLN A 273 10.18 -16.80 24.27
N ASP A 274 9.55 -15.73 24.76
CA ASP A 274 8.30 -15.24 24.16
C ASP A 274 8.50 -14.60 22.79
N ALA A 275 9.70 -14.08 22.50
CA ALA A 275 10.05 -13.44 21.24
C ALA A 275 11.50 -13.76 20.81
N PRO A 276 11.81 -15.01 20.43
CA PRO A 276 13.18 -15.42 20.12
C PRO A 276 13.73 -14.70 18.89
N MET A 277 14.98 -14.24 18.98
CA MET A 277 15.75 -13.70 17.85
C MET A 277 16.40 -14.83 17.06
N GLY A 278 15.99 -15.00 15.80
CA GLY A 278 16.59 -15.98 14.89
C GLY A 278 17.66 -15.34 14.01
N SER A 279 18.69 -16.11 13.65
CA SER A 279 19.73 -15.71 12.69
C SER A 279 19.91 -16.74 11.59
N LEU A 280 20.06 -16.29 10.35
CA LEU A 280 20.30 -17.10 9.17
C LEU A 280 21.48 -16.51 8.38
N THR A 281 22.54 -17.28 8.22
CA THR A 281 23.72 -16.84 7.45
C THR A 281 23.69 -17.39 6.04
N ALA A 282 24.27 -16.68 5.08
CA ALA A 282 24.52 -17.13 3.72
C ALA A 282 25.99 -16.86 3.38
N GLU A 283 26.74 -17.92 3.03
CA GLU A 283 28.19 -17.89 2.83
C GLU A 283 28.56 -17.87 1.34
N VAL A 284 29.57 -17.09 0.97
CA VAL A 284 30.11 -17.06 -0.39
C VAL A 284 31.58 -16.64 -0.39
N THR A 285 32.33 -17.08 -1.40
CA THR A 285 33.63 -16.50 -1.74
C THR A 285 33.49 -15.62 -2.96
N VAL A 286 33.83 -14.34 -2.83
CA VAL A 286 33.78 -13.36 -3.93
C VAL A 286 35.17 -13.28 -4.58
N PRO A 287 35.33 -13.67 -5.85
CA PRO A 287 36.63 -13.59 -6.53
C PRO A 287 37.14 -12.15 -6.67
N PRO A 288 38.45 -11.96 -6.91
CA PRO A 288 39.02 -10.63 -7.14
C PRO A 288 38.27 -9.87 -8.23
N ARG A 289 37.87 -8.62 -7.96
CA ARG A 289 37.21 -7.72 -8.93
C ARG A 289 35.87 -8.24 -9.49
N GLU A 290 35.28 -9.27 -8.90
CA GLU A 290 33.99 -9.83 -9.30
C GLU A 290 32.88 -9.51 -8.29
N GLU A 291 31.64 -9.81 -8.68
CA GLU A 291 30.45 -9.74 -7.84
C GLU A 291 29.88 -11.12 -7.53
N ARG A 292 29.26 -11.28 -6.35
CA ARG A 292 28.37 -12.41 -6.03
C ARG A 292 27.12 -11.91 -5.33
N ALA A 293 25.98 -12.55 -5.61
CA ALA A 293 24.69 -12.18 -5.05
C ALA A 293 24.20 -13.22 -4.03
N LEU A 294 23.66 -12.74 -2.92
CA LEU A 294 23.02 -13.54 -1.88
C LEU A 294 21.59 -13.05 -1.70
N THR A 295 20.60 -13.90 -2.01
CA THR A 295 19.19 -13.53 -1.98
C THR A 295 18.52 -14.04 -0.71
N PHE A 296 17.77 -13.16 -0.05
CA PHE A 296 16.91 -13.44 1.08
C PHE A 296 15.47 -13.07 0.76
N LEU A 297 14.52 -13.80 1.34
CA LEU A 297 13.11 -13.49 1.27
C LEU A 297 12.55 -13.45 2.69
N LEU A 298 11.76 -12.42 2.97
CA LEU A 298 10.92 -12.31 4.16
C LEU A 298 9.48 -12.53 3.72
N THR A 299 8.83 -13.56 4.22
CA THR A 299 7.44 -13.89 3.89
C THR A 299 6.57 -13.89 5.14
N TRP A 300 5.29 -13.61 4.97
CA TRP A 300 4.35 -13.58 6.09
C TRP A 300 2.97 -14.13 5.72
N HIS A 301 2.24 -14.57 6.75
CA HIS A 301 0.88 -15.03 6.59
C HIS A 301 0.04 -14.81 7.86
N PHE A 302 -0.86 -13.83 7.82
CA PHE A 302 -1.74 -13.40 8.92
C PHE A 302 -3.22 -13.39 8.46
N PRO A 303 -4.00 -14.45 8.69
CA PRO A 303 -5.34 -14.59 8.10
C PRO A 303 -6.42 -13.69 8.71
N ASN A 304 -6.19 -13.08 9.87
CA ASN A 304 -7.26 -12.64 10.77
C ASN A 304 -7.56 -11.15 10.76
N ARG A 305 -7.66 -10.55 9.57
CA ARG A 305 -8.07 -9.13 9.42
C ARG A 305 -9.46 -8.89 9.98
N GLN A 306 -9.56 -7.91 10.88
CA GLN A 306 -10.82 -7.48 11.49
C GLN A 306 -11.58 -6.52 10.57
N THR A 307 -12.89 -6.39 10.78
CA THR A 307 -13.69 -5.31 10.18
C THR A 307 -13.19 -3.94 10.63
N TRP A 308 -13.30 -2.94 9.75
CA TRP A 308 -13.08 -1.53 10.09
C TRP A 308 -14.26 -0.85 10.80
N THR A 309 -15.43 -1.49 10.87
CA THR A 309 -16.65 -0.96 11.48
C THR A 309 -17.17 -1.94 12.53
N PRO A 310 -16.40 -2.19 13.61
CA PRO A 310 -16.84 -3.09 14.66
C PRO A 310 -18.16 -2.58 15.28
N PRO A 311 -19.10 -3.47 15.65
CA PRO A 311 -20.34 -3.07 16.32
C PRO A 311 -20.05 -2.31 17.62
N LYS A 312 -20.86 -1.31 17.97
CA LYS A 312 -20.68 -0.47 19.17
C LYS A 312 -20.67 -1.27 20.49
N GLU A 313 -21.32 -2.44 20.53
CA GLU A 313 -21.33 -3.32 21.70
C GLU A 313 -20.02 -4.13 21.87
N ASN A 314 -19.16 -4.12 20.83
CA ASN A 314 -17.89 -4.86 20.77
C ASN A 314 -16.65 -3.94 20.74
N THR A 315 -16.80 -2.65 21.06
CA THR A 315 -15.63 -1.80 21.33
C THR A 315 -15.09 -2.22 22.69
N CYS A 316 -14.15 -3.19 22.71
CA CYS A 316 -13.48 -3.59 23.95
C CYS A 316 -12.89 -2.30 24.58
N ASP A 317 -13.28 -2.00 25.81
CA ASP A 317 -12.74 -0.90 26.61
C ASP A 317 -11.21 -0.96 26.57
N GLN A 318 -10.57 0.21 26.43
CA GLN A 318 -9.12 0.35 26.51
C GLN A 318 -8.67 0.05 27.95
N GLY A 319 -8.41 -1.22 28.23
CA GLY A 319 -7.93 -1.67 29.53
C GLY A 319 -7.54 -3.14 29.47
N GLU A 320 -6.24 -3.40 29.48
CA GLU A 320 -5.63 -4.72 29.69
C GLU A 320 -5.79 -5.75 28.54
N GLY A 321 -5.00 -5.54 27.48
CA GLY A 321 -4.07 -6.59 27.04
C GLY A 321 -4.62 -7.95 26.65
N LEU A 322 -5.67 -8.01 25.82
CA LEU A 322 -5.97 -9.09 24.87
C LEU A 322 -6.96 -8.49 23.87
N SER A 323 -6.53 -8.29 22.62
CA SER A 323 -7.42 -7.75 21.58
C SER A 323 -8.53 -8.79 21.35
N CYS A 324 -9.70 -8.52 21.94
CA CYS A 324 -10.87 -9.36 21.78
C CYS A 324 -11.22 -9.35 20.28
N GLY A 325 -11.09 -10.49 19.60
CA GLY A 325 -11.40 -10.58 18.17
C GLY A 325 -12.83 -10.10 17.95
N SER A 326 -13.05 -9.20 16.99
CA SER A 326 -14.41 -8.89 16.56
C SER A 326 -15.04 -10.19 16.04
N PRO A 327 -16.30 -10.49 16.36
CA PRO A 327 -17.01 -11.60 15.71
C PRO A 327 -17.08 -11.41 14.18
N GLU A 328 -16.84 -10.19 13.70
CA GLU A 328 -16.90 -9.80 12.30
C GLU A 328 -15.50 -9.73 11.65
N ARG A 329 -14.83 -10.88 11.55
CA ARG A 329 -13.59 -11.03 10.78
C ARG A 329 -13.88 -11.02 9.28
N VAL A 330 -13.21 -10.15 8.54
CA VAL A 330 -13.27 -10.11 7.06
C VAL A 330 -12.18 -10.98 6.41
N GLY A 331 -11.07 -11.19 7.13
CA GLY A 331 -9.94 -12.00 6.71
C GLY A 331 -9.15 -11.43 5.52
N ASN A 332 -8.09 -12.13 5.10
CA ASN A 332 -7.25 -11.73 3.97
C ASN A 332 -7.34 -12.72 2.80
N TYR A 333 -7.37 -12.19 1.57
CA TYR A 333 -7.39 -13.00 0.36
C TYR A 333 -6.17 -13.89 0.21
N TYR A 334 -4.95 -13.36 0.43
CA TYR A 334 -3.73 -14.13 0.24
C TYR A 334 -3.67 -15.38 1.15
N ALA A 335 -4.39 -15.36 2.28
CA ALA A 335 -4.49 -16.50 3.19
C ALA A 335 -5.42 -17.61 2.66
N GLN A 336 -6.07 -17.41 1.50
CA GLN A 336 -6.72 -18.48 0.73
C GLN A 336 -5.79 -19.05 -0.35
N CYS A 337 -4.76 -18.30 -0.75
CA CYS A 337 -3.80 -18.69 -1.78
C CYS A 337 -2.60 -19.47 -1.20
N TYR A 338 -2.26 -19.21 0.06
CA TYR A 338 -1.11 -19.78 0.74
C TYR A 338 -1.53 -20.44 2.05
N ARG A 339 -0.85 -21.53 2.42
CA ARG A 339 -1.11 -22.23 3.68
C ARG A 339 -0.50 -21.53 4.89
N ASP A 340 0.72 -21.04 4.74
CA ASP A 340 1.52 -20.34 5.74
C ASP A 340 2.65 -19.54 5.06
N ALA A 341 3.49 -18.87 5.84
CA ALA A 341 4.61 -18.08 5.32
C ALA A 341 5.71 -18.93 4.63
N TRP A 342 5.85 -20.22 4.97
CA TRP A 342 6.80 -21.12 4.31
C TRP A 342 6.30 -21.48 2.91
N ASP A 343 5.00 -21.72 2.77
CA ASP A 343 4.33 -21.99 1.51
C ASP A 343 4.46 -20.81 0.52
N VAL A 344 4.38 -19.57 1.01
CA VAL A 344 4.68 -18.36 0.21
C VAL A 344 6.11 -18.45 -0.33
N ALA A 345 7.10 -18.69 0.54
CA ALA A 345 8.50 -18.78 0.11
C ALA A 345 8.72 -19.88 -0.92
N GLN A 346 8.13 -21.05 -0.71
CA GLN A 346 8.23 -22.19 -1.62
C GLN A 346 7.70 -21.86 -3.03
N GLN A 347 6.53 -21.23 -3.12
CA GLN A 347 5.94 -20.86 -4.40
C GLN A 347 6.68 -19.70 -5.09
N VAL A 348 7.21 -18.74 -4.31
CA VAL A 348 7.91 -17.55 -4.85
C VAL A 348 9.30 -17.90 -5.35
N VAL A 349 10.10 -18.66 -4.59
CA VAL A 349 11.48 -18.99 -4.97
C VAL A 349 11.53 -19.71 -6.31
N ALA A 350 10.59 -20.62 -6.57
CA ALA A 350 10.50 -21.36 -7.83
C ALA A 350 10.23 -20.45 -9.06
N ARG A 351 9.67 -19.25 -8.85
CA ARG A 351 9.25 -18.32 -9.90
C ARG A 351 9.94 -16.96 -9.81
N LEU A 352 10.96 -16.82 -8.95
CA LEU A 352 11.55 -15.54 -8.60
C LEU A 352 12.05 -14.77 -9.83
N ALA A 353 12.76 -15.44 -10.74
CA ALA A 353 13.27 -14.82 -11.96
C ALA A 353 12.14 -14.35 -12.91
N GLU A 354 11.04 -15.09 -13.02
CA GLU A 354 9.87 -14.72 -13.82
C GLU A 354 9.20 -13.46 -13.25
N LEU A 355 8.96 -13.47 -11.93
CA LEU A 355 8.30 -12.37 -11.21
C LEU A 355 9.12 -11.08 -11.27
N GLU A 356 10.44 -11.18 -11.12
CA GLU A 356 11.36 -10.06 -11.27
C GLU A 356 11.33 -9.52 -12.69
N ALA A 357 11.51 -10.39 -13.70
CA ALA A 357 11.57 -9.97 -15.11
C ALA A 357 10.30 -9.22 -15.53
N LYS A 358 9.11 -9.69 -15.14
CA LYS A 358 7.83 -9.01 -15.42
C LYS A 358 7.71 -7.65 -14.72
N THR A 359 8.17 -7.57 -13.46
CA THR A 359 8.18 -6.30 -12.71
C THR A 359 9.11 -5.28 -13.37
N VAL A 360 10.35 -5.70 -13.69
CA VAL A 360 11.34 -4.86 -14.38
C VAL A 360 10.83 -4.43 -15.76
N GLN A 361 10.18 -5.32 -16.51
CA GLN A 361 9.60 -5.00 -17.81
C GLN A 361 8.58 -3.86 -17.72
N PHE A 362 7.68 -3.90 -16.72
CA PHE A 362 6.71 -2.83 -16.49
C PHE A 362 7.41 -1.50 -16.18
N VAL A 363 8.29 -1.49 -15.18
CA VAL A 363 8.97 -0.25 -14.76
C VAL A 363 9.83 0.31 -15.90
N GLN A 364 10.53 -0.55 -16.64
CA GLN A 364 11.35 -0.14 -17.77
C GLN A 364 10.48 0.48 -18.88
N ALA A 365 9.35 -0.15 -19.23
CA ALA A 365 8.45 0.37 -20.25
C ALA A 365 7.92 1.75 -19.86
N PHE A 366 7.52 1.94 -18.60
CA PHE A 366 7.02 3.21 -18.11
C PHE A 366 8.11 4.30 -18.05
N CYS A 367 9.28 3.98 -17.51
CA CYS A 367 10.41 4.92 -17.43
C CYS A 367 10.95 5.33 -18.81
N SER A 368 10.81 4.46 -19.82
CA SER A 368 11.24 4.71 -21.20
C SER A 368 10.25 5.57 -22.01
N SER A 369 9.09 5.94 -21.45
CA SER A 369 8.15 6.86 -22.10
C SER A 369 8.76 8.26 -22.32
N ASP A 370 8.13 9.06 -23.18
CA ASP A 370 8.50 10.45 -23.46
C ASP A 370 7.96 11.46 -22.44
N LEU A 371 7.31 10.98 -21.36
CA LEU A 371 6.83 11.82 -20.27
C LEU A 371 7.98 12.50 -19.52
N PRO A 372 7.75 13.72 -18.96
CA PRO A 372 8.71 14.35 -18.06
C PRO A 372 9.04 13.47 -16.86
N GLU A 373 10.29 13.51 -16.39
CA GLU A 373 10.77 12.70 -15.26
C GLU A 373 9.92 12.89 -14.00
N VAL A 374 9.54 14.13 -13.68
CA VAL A 374 8.68 14.46 -12.53
C VAL A 374 7.30 13.82 -12.61
N VAL A 375 6.74 13.68 -13.82
CA VAL A 375 5.45 13.01 -14.03
C VAL A 375 5.61 11.51 -13.84
N LYS A 376 6.71 10.93 -14.35
CA LYS A 376 6.99 9.51 -14.15
C LYS A 376 7.17 9.17 -12.68
N GLU A 377 7.89 10.02 -11.95
CA GLU A 377 8.14 9.87 -10.52
C GLU A 377 6.82 9.93 -9.75
N ALA A 378 6.04 10.99 -9.95
CA ALA A 378 4.75 11.15 -9.28
C ALA A 378 3.80 9.99 -9.58
N ALA A 379 3.73 9.53 -10.83
CA ALA A 379 2.89 8.41 -11.22
C ALA A 379 3.33 7.09 -10.56
N LEU A 380 4.60 6.70 -10.66
CA LEU A 380 5.08 5.43 -10.08
C LEU A 380 5.04 5.44 -8.56
N PHE A 381 5.44 6.54 -7.92
CA PHE A 381 5.61 6.56 -6.46
C PHE A 381 4.24 6.58 -5.75
N ASN A 382 3.22 7.19 -6.36
CA ASN A 382 1.85 7.12 -5.86
C ASN A 382 1.24 5.70 -5.96
N LEU A 383 1.80 4.78 -6.77
CA LEU A 383 1.37 3.38 -6.77
C LEU A 383 1.70 2.66 -5.45
N SER A 384 2.62 3.21 -4.64
CA SER A 384 2.94 2.65 -3.33
C SER A 384 1.72 2.58 -2.39
N THR A 385 0.74 3.47 -2.55
CA THR A 385 -0.51 3.47 -1.79
C THR A 385 -1.34 2.20 -2.00
N LEU A 386 -1.28 1.57 -3.18
CA LEU A 386 -1.96 0.29 -3.42
C LEU A 386 -1.41 -0.86 -2.57
N ARG A 387 -0.19 -0.71 -2.05
CA ARG A 387 0.50 -1.70 -1.23
C ARG A 387 0.55 -1.35 0.24
N SER A 388 0.30 -0.11 0.61
CA SER A 388 0.21 0.29 2.02
C SER A 388 -1.02 -0.34 2.69
N GLN A 389 -1.11 -0.18 4.01
CA GLN A 389 -2.29 -0.59 4.77
C GLN A 389 -3.55 0.24 4.49
N THR A 390 -3.46 1.23 3.59
CA THR A 390 -4.63 1.89 3.02
C THR A 390 -5.51 0.89 2.29
N CYS A 391 -4.93 -0.11 1.62
CA CYS A 391 -5.67 -1.05 0.78
C CYS A 391 -5.62 -2.47 1.34
N PHE A 392 -6.70 -3.24 1.18
CA PHE A 392 -6.69 -4.68 1.41
C PHE A 392 -7.65 -5.47 0.53
N ARG A 393 -7.41 -6.78 0.46
CA ARG A 393 -8.35 -7.74 -0.13
C ARG A 393 -8.93 -8.62 0.97
N SER A 394 -10.24 -8.60 1.15
CA SER A 394 -10.94 -9.49 2.10
C SER A 394 -10.81 -10.95 1.69
N LYS A 395 -11.18 -11.89 2.57
CA LYS A 395 -11.07 -13.34 2.31
C LYS A 395 -11.70 -13.79 0.98
N ASP A 396 -12.79 -13.16 0.55
CA ASP A 396 -13.49 -13.42 -0.71
C ASP A 396 -12.85 -12.76 -1.94
N GLY A 397 -11.75 -12.03 -1.76
CA GLY A 397 -10.98 -11.38 -2.82
C GLY A 397 -11.48 -10.00 -3.25
N ARG A 398 -12.52 -9.45 -2.60
CA ARG A 398 -12.97 -8.08 -2.85
C ARG A 398 -11.95 -7.06 -2.36
N PHE A 399 -11.81 -5.98 -3.12
CA PHE A 399 -10.84 -4.93 -2.85
C PHE A 399 -11.49 -3.79 -2.07
N PHE A 400 -10.80 -3.38 -1.03
CA PHE A 400 -11.24 -2.38 -0.08
C PHE A 400 -10.10 -1.41 0.20
N GLY A 401 -10.45 -0.18 0.56
CA GLY A 401 -9.46 0.74 1.05
C GLY A 401 -10.03 1.76 2.01
N TRP A 402 -9.20 2.18 2.95
CA TRP A 402 -9.46 3.35 3.77
C TRP A 402 -9.37 4.62 2.93
N GLU A 403 -9.90 5.72 3.44
CA GLU A 403 -9.65 7.03 2.87
C GLU A 403 -8.18 7.44 2.99
N GLY A 404 -7.58 7.11 4.14
CA GLY A 404 -6.16 7.24 4.41
C GLY A 404 -5.76 6.41 5.62
N CYS A 405 -4.57 6.65 6.16
CA CYS A 405 -4.10 6.00 7.39
C CYS A 405 -3.47 7.03 8.33
N HIS A 406 -3.74 6.88 9.62
CA HIS A 406 -2.88 7.38 10.68
C HIS A 406 -1.69 6.41 10.87
N ASP A 407 -0.79 6.75 11.79
CA ASP A 407 0.39 5.93 12.06
C ASP A 407 0.03 4.51 12.58
N ASP A 408 -1.07 4.35 13.32
CA ASP A 408 -1.44 3.10 14.00
C ASP A 408 -2.82 2.54 13.63
N ARG A 409 -3.57 3.22 12.76
CA ARG A 409 -4.94 2.84 12.36
C ARG A 409 -5.37 3.49 11.04
N GLY A 410 -6.38 2.92 10.39
CA GLY A 410 -7.04 3.57 9.26
C GLY A 410 -7.62 4.94 9.64
N CYS A 411 -7.60 5.89 8.71
CA CYS A 411 -8.21 7.21 8.85
C CYS A 411 -9.48 7.23 8.01
N CYS A 412 -10.61 7.60 8.65
CA CYS A 412 -11.97 7.58 8.11
C CYS A 412 -12.38 6.19 7.57
N HIS A 413 -13.51 5.64 8.05
CA HIS A 413 -13.83 4.25 7.69
C HIS A 413 -14.44 4.13 6.29
N GLY A 414 -14.14 3.00 5.64
CA GLY A 414 -14.79 2.57 4.40
C GLY A 414 -14.05 2.96 3.13
N SER A 415 -14.27 2.15 2.08
CA SER A 415 -14.05 2.55 0.68
C SER A 415 -15.01 3.69 0.37
N CYS A 416 -14.62 4.93 0.63
CA CYS A 416 -15.51 6.06 0.48
C CYS A 416 -15.63 6.47 -0.99
N THR A 417 -16.86 6.53 -1.51
CA THR A 417 -17.08 6.68 -2.95
C THR A 417 -16.58 8.02 -3.48
N HIS A 418 -16.66 9.08 -2.68
CA HIS A 418 -16.21 10.43 -3.05
C HIS A 418 -14.68 10.56 -3.18
N VAL A 419 -13.87 9.99 -2.29
CA VAL A 419 -12.39 10.08 -2.37
C VAL A 419 -11.84 9.07 -3.37
N TRP A 420 -12.32 7.82 -3.33
CA TRP A 420 -11.99 6.79 -4.32
C TRP A 420 -12.58 7.08 -5.71
N ASN A 421 -13.27 8.21 -5.88
CA ASN A 421 -13.63 8.72 -7.20
C ASN A 421 -12.44 9.28 -7.97
N TYR A 422 -11.47 9.86 -7.25
CA TYR A 422 -10.34 10.56 -7.85
C TYR A 422 -9.14 9.64 -8.14
N GLU A 423 -9.14 8.43 -7.59
CA GLU A 423 -8.15 7.39 -7.87
C GLU A 423 -8.43 6.74 -9.25
N GLN A 424 -7.41 6.70 -10.12
CA GLN A 424 -7.54 6.24 -11.50
C GLN A 424 -6.66 5.04 -11.84
N ALA A 425 -5.54 4.85 -11.13
CA ALA A 425 -4.52 3.87 -11.46
C ALA A 425 -5.04 2.43 -11.36
N THR A 426 -5.91 2.11 -10.39
CA THR A 426 -6.43 0.75 -10.17
C THR A 426 -7.15 0.20 -11.39
N ALA A 427 -7.92 1.01 -12.11
CA ALA A 427 -8.66 0.52 -13.29
C ALA A 427 -7.74 0.14 -14.45
N PHE A 428 -6.70 0.93 -14.70
CA PHE A 428 -5.77 0.70 -15.80
C PHE A 428 -4.68 -0.34 -15.46
N LEU A 429 -4.33 -0.48 -14.18
CA LEU A 429 -3.31 -1.44 -13.75
C LEU A 429 -3.91 -2.77 -13.27
N PHE A 430 -5.08 -2.75 -12.62
CA PHE A 430 -5.68 -3.92 -11.98
C PHE A 430 -7.21 -3.94 -12.16
N GLY A 431 -7.67 -3.95 -13.42
CA GLY A 431 -9.09 -3.85 -13.78
C GLY A 431 -10.02 -4.82 -13.01
N LYS A 432 -9.59 -6.05 -12.72
CA LYS A 432 -10.36 -6.98 -11.89
C LYS A 432 -10.65 -6.44 -10.49
N LEU A 433 -9.69 -5.77 -9.84
CA LEU A 433 -9.89 -5.15 -8.53
C LEU A 433 -10.86 -3.97 -8.62
N ALA A 434 -10.73 -3.14 -9.66
CA ALA A 434 -11.65 -2.04 -9.93
C ALA A 434 -13.10 -2.53 -10.13
N CYS A 435 -13.30 -3.59 -10.93
CA CYS A 435 -14.63 -4.20 -11.10
C CYS A 435 -15.21 -4.70 -9.77
N ARG A 436 -14.39 -5.29 -8.89
CA ARG A 436 -14.84 -5.70 -7.54
C ARG A 436 -15.27 -4.53 -6.67
N MET A 437 -14.65 -3.35 -6.79
CA MET A 437 -15.13 -2.16 -6.10
C MET A 437 -16.51 -1.73 -6.58
N ARG A 438 -16.77 -1.77 -7.89
CA ARG A 438 -18.10 -1.46 -8.45
C ARG A 438 -19.15 -2.47 -8.00
N GLU A 439 -18.80 -3.76 -7.92
CA GLU A 439 -19.70 -4.76 -7.34
C GLU A 439 -20.07 -4.45 -5.88
N VAL A 440 -19.10 -4.04 -5.06
CA VAL A 440 -19.36 -3.60 -3.68
C VAL A 440 -20.36 -2.44 -3.68
N GLU A 441 -20.12 -1.41 -4.49
CA GLU A 441 -20.95 -0.22 -4.52
C GLU A 441 -22.38 -0.51 -5.02
N PHE A 442 -22.54 -1.23 -6.13
CA PHE A 442 -23.83 -1.41 -6.79
C PHE A 442 -24.65 -2.61 -6.30
N LEU A 443 -23.99 -3.69 -5.85
CA LEU A 443 -24.69 -4.89 -5.37
C LEU A 443 -24.90 -4.85 -3.86
N HIS A 444 -23.98 -4.26 -3.10
CA HIS A 444 -24.01 -4.29 -1.64
C HIS A 444 -24.37 -2.94 -1.02
N ALA A 445 -23.72 -1.84 -1.43
CA ALA A 445 -23.87 -0.52 -0.80
C ALA A 445 -25.02 0.34 -1.35
N LEU A 446 -25.67 -0.07 -2.44
CA LEU A 446 -26.79 0.63 -3.05
C LEU A 446 -28.14 0.23 -2.41
N HIS A 447 -28.87 1.23 -1.90
CA HIS A 447 -30.22 1.07 -1.37
C HIS A 447 -31.29 0.90 -2.46
N ASP A 448 -32.48 0.47 -2.05
CA ASP A 448 -33.63 0.30 -2.94
C ASP A 448 -34.19 1.64 -3.44
N SER A 449 -33.92 2.74 -2.73
CA SER A 449 -34.21 4.11 -3.18
C SER A 449 -33.29 4.57 -4.32
N GLY A 450 -32.16 3.90 -4.53
CA GLY A 450 -31.07 4.36 -5.40
C GLY A 450 -30.01 5.21 -4.69
N LEU A 451 -30.14 5.44 -3.38
CA LEU A 451 -29.08 6.02 -2.57
C LEU A 451 -27.88 5.06 -2.49
N MET A 452 -26.69 5.51 -2.91
CA MET A 452 -25.45 4.77 -2.72
C MET A 452 -24.79 5.23 -1.42
N SER A 453 -24.63 4.30 -0.47
CA SER A 453 -23.93 4.59 0.78
C SER A 453 -22.49 4.97 0.47
N PHE A 454 -22.12 6.24 0.67
CA PHE A 454 -20.79 6.71 0.26
C PHE A 454 -19.69 6.19 1.15
N ARG A 455 -20.00 5.56 2.30
CA ARG A 455 -19.08 4.72 3.07
C ARG A 455 -19.67 3.31 3.18
N VAL A 456 -18.81 2.32 3.00
CA VAL A 456 -19.17 0.90 3.03
C VAL A 456 -18.75 0.30 4.37
N ASN A 457 -19.73 -0.12 5.16
CA ASN A 457 -19.47 -0.89 6.37
C ASN A 457 -19.06 -2.33 6.02
N LEU A 458 -18.24 -2.91 6.90
CA LEU A 458 -17.90 -4.32 6.87
C LEU A 458 -18.41 -5.02 8.14
N PRO A 459 -18.86 -6.28 8.03
CA PRO A 459 -18.93 -7.11 6.83
C PRO A 459 -20.05 -6.64 5.87
N LEU A 460 -20.08 -7.16 4.64
CA LEU A 460 -20.89 -6.59 3.54
C LEU A 460 -22.40 -6.66 3.78
N GLU A 461 -22.86 -7.54 4.67
CA GLU A 461 -24.25 -7.58 5.13
C GLU A 461 -24.69 -6.24 5.76
N ARG A 462 -23.72 -5.47 6.27
CA ARG A 462 -23.90 -4.16 6.89
C ARG A 462 -23.54 -3.00 5.97
N ALA A 463 -23.17 -3.25 4.71
CA ALA A 463 -22.63 -2.25 3.77
C ALA A 463 -23.46 -0.96 3.65
N ARG A 464 -24.77 -1.06 3.87
CA ARG A 464 -25.77 0.02 3.70
C ARG A 464 -25.99 0.87 4.95
N GLU A 465 -25.46 0.50 6.11
CA GLU A 465 -25.78 1.12 7.40
C GLU A 465 -25.36 2.58 7.53
N PHE A 466 -24.36 3.04 6.77
CA PHE A 466 -23.95 4.45 6.81
C PHE A 466 -25.02 5.36 6.18
N ALA A 467 -25.70 4.90 5.12
CA ALA A 467 -26.96 5.44 4.60
C ALA A 467 -26.98 6.94 4.19
N PHE A 468 -25.82 7.53 3.91
CA PHE A 468 -25.71 8.85 3.28
C PHE A 468 -25.11 8.74 1.87
N ALA A 469 -25.49 9.65 0.97
CA ALA A 469 -24.92 9.75 -0.37
C ALA A 469 -24.03 10.98 -0.52
N ALA A 470 -22.96 10.82 -1.31
CA ALA A 470 -22.15 11.90 -1.84
C ALA A 470 -22.42 11.99 -3.35
N ALA A 471 -22.78 13.17 -3.85
CA ALA A 471 -23.26 13.36 -5.21
C ALA A 471 -22.15 13.07 -6.25
N ASP A 472 -20.96 13.63 -6.07
CA ASP A 472 -19.79 13.29 -6.89
C ASP A 472 -19.41 11.81 -6.81
N GLY A 473 -19.40 11.24 -5.61
CA GLY A 473 -19.09 9.82 -5.40
C GLY A 473 -20.04 8.92 -6.17
N GLN A 474 -21.35 9.13 -6.06
CA GLN A 474 -22.36 8.31 -6.73
C GLN A 474 -22.34 8.49 -8.26
N MET A 475 -22.23 9.73 -8.76
CA MET A 475 -22.12 10.02 -10.20
C MET A 475 -20.83 9.45 -10.77
N GLY A 476 -19.74 9.61 -10.05
CA GLY A 476 -18.44 9.05 -10.38
C GLY A 476 -18.45 7.52 -10.43
N CYS A 477 -19.12 6.84 -9.50
CA CYS A 477 -19.31 5.39 -9.55
C CYS A 477 -20.04 4.93 -10.83
N ILE A 478 -21.03 5.68 -11.32
CA ILE A 478 -21.70 5.38 -12.60
C ILE A 478 -20.72 5.50 -13.77
N MET A 479 -19.95 6.59 -13.84
CA MET A 479 -18.93 6.77 -14.87
C MET A 479 -17.86 5.68 -14.82
N LYS A 480 -17.46 5.26 -13.61
CA LYS A 480 -16.52 4.16 -13.40
C LYS A 480 -17.10 2.81 -13.86
N VAL A 481 -18.40 2.52 -13.74
CA VAL A 481 -18.95 1.27 -14.33
C VAL A 481 -18.75 1.26 -15.85
N TYR A 482 -18.99 2.38 -16.52
CA TYR A 482 -18.76 2.50 -17.96
C TYR A 482 -17.29 2.28 -18.34
N ARG A 483 -16.36 2.96 -17.66
CA ARG A 483 -14.91 2.79 -17.87
C ARG A 483 -14.48 1.33 -17.66
N GLU A 484 -14.91 0.71 -16.57
CA GLU A 484 -14.54 -0.67 -16.21
C GLU A 484 -15.09 -1.67 -17.22
N TRP A 485 -16.32 -1.45 -17.73
CA TRP A 485 -16.88 -2.24 -18.82
C TRP A 485 -16.08 -2.08 -20.11
N GLN A 486 -15.74 -0.85 -20.52
CA GLN A 486 -14.94 -0.61 -21.72
C GLN A 486 -13.55 -1.27 -21.63
N LEU A 487 -12.90 -1.20 -20.48
CA LEU A 487 -11.57 -1.79 -20.26
C LEU A 487 -11.61 -3.33 -20.17
N SER A 488 -12.66 -3.89 -19.58
CA SER A 488 -12.78 -5.36 -19.41
C SER A 488 -13.39 -6.08 -20.62
N GLY A 489 -14.28 -5.42 -21.36
CA GLY A 489 -15.11 -6.05 -22.37
C GLY A 489 -16.13 -7.05 -21.80
N ASP A 490 -16.43 -6.99 -20.50
CA ASP A 490 -17.32 -7.94 -19.83
C ASP A 490 -18.79 -7.49 -19.88
N ASP A 491 -19.47 -7.91 -20.94
CA ASP A 491 -20.87 -7.57 -21.16
C ASP A 491 -21.84 -8.25 -20.20
N GLU A 492 -21.48 -9.43 -19.68
CA GLU A 492 -22.32 -10.12 -18.70
C GLU A 492 -22.29 -9.34 -17.39
N TRP A 493 -21.11 -8.91 -16.98
CA TRP A 493 -20.91 -8.05 -15.82
C TRP A 493 -21.69 -6.74 -15.93
N LEU A 494 -21.64 -6.07 -17.10
CA LEU A 494 -22.47 -4.87 -17.32
C LEU A 494 -23.96 -5.17 -17.19
N ARG A 495 -24.45 -6.26 -17.79
CA ARG A 495 -25.89 -6.62 -17.70
C ARG A 495 -26.33 -6.90 -16.26
N ILE A 496 -25.46 -7.48 -15.43
CA ILE A 496 -25.71 -7.69 -14.00
C ILE A 496 -25.83 -6.35 -13.27
N LEU A 497 -24.92 -5.41 -13.53
CA LEU A 497 -24.90 -4.12 -12.83
C LEU A 497 -25.92 -3.11 -13.37
N TRP A 498 -26.34 -3.22 -14.63
CA TRP A 498 -27.17 -2.22 -15.30
C TRP A 498 -28.44 -1.80 -14.53
N PRO A 499 -29.26 -2.73 -13.98
CA PRO A 499 -30.44 -2.33 -13.20
C PRO A 499 -30.10 -1.49 -11.97
N HIS A 500 -28.91 -1.69 -11.39
CA HIS A 500 -28.40 -0.96 -10.23
C HIS A 500 -27.87 0.41 -10.64
N VAL A 501 -27.15 0.50 -11.77
CA VAL A 501 -26.71 1.78 -12.37
C VAL A 501 -27.90 2.68 -12.68
N LYS A 502 -28.91 2.14 -13.36
CA LYS A 502 -30.15 2.85 -13.69
C LYS A 502 -30.83 3.40 -12.43
N ARG A 503 -30.90 2.58 -11.37
CA ARG A 503 -31.51 2.98 -10.09
C ARG A 503 -30.69 4.06 -9.38
N ALA A 504 -29.36 3.94 -9.36
CA ALA A 504 -28.47 4.93 -8.77
C ALA A 504 -28.56 6.29 -9.49
N LEU A 505 -28.66 6.31 -10.82
CA LEU A 505 -28.85 7.56 -11.56
C LEU A 505 -30.24 8.16 -11.32
N SER A 506 -31.27 7.30 -11.29
CA SER A 506 -32.67 7.73 -11.07
C SER A 506 -32.92 8.32 -9.68
N PHE A 507 -32.02 8.09 -8.72
CA PHE A 507 -32.04 8.72 -7.40
C PHE A 507 -31.95 10.25 -7.47
N CYS A 508 -31.34 10.82 -8.52
CA CYS A 508 -31.32 12.27 -8.72
C CYS A 508 -32.75 12.85 -8.78
N TRP A 509 -33.70 12.07 -9.30
CA TRP A 509 -35.03 12.53 -9.71
C TRP A 509 -36.17 12.19 -8.74
N ILE A 510 -35.82 11.87 -7.49
CA ILE A 510 -36.80 11.63 -6.43
C ILE A 510 -37.26 12.96 -5.83
N PRO A 511 -38.41 13.00 -5.11
CA PRO A 511 -38.82 14.18 -4.37
C PRO A 511 -37.75 14.62 -3.35
N GLY A 512 -37.34 15.90 -3.37
CA GLY A 512 -36.24 16.42 -2.57
C GLY A 512 -34.85 15.92 -2.97
N GLY A 513 -34.71 15.30 -4.16
CA GLY A 513 -33.46 14.80 -4.73
C GLY A 513 -32.57 15.92 -5.29
N TRP A 514 -31.54 15.53 -6.04
CA TRP A 514 -30.59 16.47 -6.63
C TRP A 514 -31.15 17.24 -7.83
N ASP A 515 -31.95 16.59 -8.68
CA ASP A 515 -32.60 17.09 -9.91
C ASP A 515 -34.06 16.63 -9.90
N GLU A 516 -34.85 17.12 -8.93
CA GLU A 516 -36.22 16.66 -8.68
C GLU A 516 -37.16 16.92 -9.87
N ASP A 517 -36.99 18.04 -10.56
CA ASP A 517 -37.83 18.46 -11.67
C ASP A 517 -37.40 17.91 -13.04
N ARG A 518 -36.26 17.20 -13.08
CA ARG A 518 -35.74 16.46 -14.24
C ARG A 518 -35.47 17.37 -15.42
N ASP A 519 -34.84 18.50 -15.16
CA ASP A 519 -34.43 19.44 -16.20
C ASP A 519 -32.96 19.24 -16.66
N GLY A 520 -32.20 18.40 -15.94
CA GLY A 520 -30.80 18.09 -16.21
C GLY A 520 -29.82 18.92 -15.39
N VAL A 521 -30.28 19.70 -14.41
CA VAL A 521 -29.47 20.52 -13.51
C VAL A 521 -29.62 19.99 -12.08
N MET A 522 -28.51 19.90 -11.34
CA MET A 522 -28.58 19.56 -9.90
C MET A 522 -28.69 20.83 -9.06
N GLU A 523 -29.78 21.01 -8.32
CA GLU A 523 -29.99 22.15 -7.41
C GLU A 523 -30.21 21.75 -5.95
N GLY A 524 -30.49 20.47 -5.69
CA GLY A 524 -30.78 19.96 -4.36
C GLY A 524 -29.60 20.03 -3.38
N CYS A 525 -29.74 19.40 -2.23
CA CYS A 525 -28.66 19.30 -1.24
C CYS A 525 -27.60 18.28 -1.68
N GLN A 526 -26.37 18.76 -1.92
CA GLN A 526 -25.32 17.97 -2.58
C GLN A 526 -24.09 17.83 -1.68
N HIS A 527 -24.10 16.82 -0.80
CA HIS A 527 -22.88 16.42 -0.08
C HIS A 527 -21.81 15.92 -1.07
N ASN A 528 -20.55 16.28 -0.85
CA ASN A 528 -19.47 16.02 -1.81
C ASN A 528 -18.10 15.76 -1.14
N THR A 529 -17.05 15.55 -1.93
CA THR A 529 -15.69 15.25 -1.44
C THR A 529 -15.06 16.33 -0.55
N LEU A 530 -15.61 17.55 -0.50
CA LEU A 530 -15.11 18.63 0.36
C LEU A 530 -15.76 18.60 1.76
N ASP A 531 -16.45 17.51 2.11
CA ASP A 531 -17.14 17.27 3.37
C ASP A 531 -18.20 18.33 3.74
N VAL A 532 -18.75 19.01 2.73
CA VAL A 532 -19.80 20.03 2.87
C VAL A 532 -20.97 19.72 1.95
N GLU A 533 -22.12 20.35 2.20
CA GLU A 533 -23.24 20.31 1.27
C GLU A 533 -23.33 21.60 0.45
N TYR A 534 -23.36 21.47 -0.87
CA TYR A 534 -23.71 22.58 -1.76
C TYR A 534 -25.21 22.67 -1.97
N TYR A 535 -25.69 23.90 -2.13
CA TYR A 535 -27.09 24.21 -2.39
C TYR A 535 -27.21 25.06 -3.66
N GLY A 536 -28.07 24.62 -4.57
CA GLY A 536 -28.22 25.21 -5.88
C GLY A 536 -27.22 24.69 -6.93
N PRO A 537 -27.37 25.14 -8.19
CA PRO A 537 -26.52 24.75 -9.31
C PRO A 537 -25.05 25.12 -9.09
N ASN A 538 -24.17 24.15 -9.27
CA ASN A 538 -22.72 24.33 -9.19
C ASN A 538 -22.00 23.48 -10.26
N PRO A 539 -20.82 23.92 -10.72
CA PRO A 539 -20.13 23.23 -11.79
C PRO A 539 -19.58 21.86 -11.39
N LEU A 540 -19.07 21.70 -10.16
CA LEU A 540 -18.47 20.45 -9.72
C LEU A 540 -19.48 19.28 -9.82
N MET A 541 -20.62 19.38 -9.14
CA MET A 541 -21.65 18.34 -9.16
C MET A 541 -22.35 18.24 -10.51
N GLY A 542 -22.66 19.40 -11.13
CA GLY A 542 -23.35 19.43 -12.41
C GLY A 542 -22.55 18.74 -13.51
N VAL A 543 -21.24 18.95 -13.58
CA VAL A 543 -20.38 18.30 -14.59
C VAL A 543 -20.22 16.80 -14.31
N TRP A 544 -20.12 16.38 -13.04
CA TRP A 544 -20.17 14.95 -12.68
C TRP A 544 -21.48 14.29 -13.12
N TYR A 545 -22.61 14.95 -12.89
CA TYR A 545 -23.92 14.47 -13.31
C TYR A 545 -24.05 14.34 -14.83
N LEU A 546 -23.61 15.35 -15.58
CA LEU A 546 -23.59 15.30 -17.05
C LEU A 546 -22.71 14.16 -17.57
N GLY A 547 -21.55 13.92 -16.95
CA GLY A 547 -20.69 12.78 -17.25
C GLY A 547 -21.38 11.44 -16.98
N ALA A 548 -22.08 11.32 -15.85
CA ALA A 548 -22.83 10.11 -15.49
C ALA A 548 -24.01 9.86 -16.44
N LEU A 549 -24.75 10.90 -16.86
CA LEU A 549 -25.80 10.80 -17.87
C LEU A 549 -25.26 10.28 -19.21
N ARG A 550 -24.12 10.80 -19.68
CA ARG A 550 -23.48 10.30 -20.91
C ARG A 550 -23.00 8.87 -20.79
N ALA A 551 -22.33 8.52 -19.70
CA ALA A 551 -21.90 7.14 -19.45
C ALA A 551 -23.09 6.17 -19.40
N ALA A 552 -24.18 6.56 -18.72
CA ALA A 552 -25.38 5.76 -18.63
C ALA A 552 -26.12 5.64 -19.97
N GLU A 553 -26.12 6.66 -20.81
CA GLU A 553 -26.67 6.61 -22.16
C GLU A 553 -25.97 5.55 -23.02
N GLU A 554 -24.63 5.53 -23.03
CA GLU A 554 -23.86 4.56 -23.81
C GLU A 554 -24.09 3.13 -23.30
N MET A 555 -24.09 2.93 -21.97
CA MET A 555 -24.43 1.63 -21.37
C MET A 555 -25.87 1.21 -21.69
N ALA A 556 -26.84 2.12 -21.63
CA ALA A 556 -28.25 1.87 -21.95
C ALA A 556 -28.44 1.42 -23.39
N HIS A 557 -27.77 2.10 -24.34
CA HIS A 557 -27.78 1.70 -25.74
C HIS A 557 -27.25 0.27 -25.91
N TYR A 558 -26.16 -0.06 -25.25
CA TYR A 558 -25.53 -1.37 -25.35
C TYR A 558 -26.44 -2.51 -24.86
N VAL A 559 -27.07 -2.33 -23.69
CA VAL A 559 -27.96 -3.34 -23.08
C VAL A 559 -29.38 -3.35 -23.67
N GLY A 560 -29.68 -2.46 -24.61
CA GLY A 560 -30.98 -2.38 -25.28
C GLY A 560 -32.07 -1.60 -24.54
N ASP A 561 -31.72 -0.78 -23.54
CA ASP A 561 -32.64 0.10 -22.81
C ASP A 561 -32.77 1.47 -23.49
N GLY A 562 -33.25 1.47 -24.74
CA GLY A 562 -33.31 2.67 -25.57
C GLY A 562 -34.18 3.80 -25.00
N GLY A 563 -35.17 3.47 -24.17
CA GLY A 563 -35.99 4.47 -23.48
C GLY A 563 -35.18 5.25 -22.45
N PHE A 564 -34.40 4.55 -21.63
CA PHE A 564 -33.53 5.21 -20.65
C PHE A 564 -32.37 5.97 -21.31
N ALA A 565 -31.81 5.44 -22.40
CA ALA A 565 -30.81 6.13 -23.20
C ALA A 565 -31.33 7.51 -23.69
N ALA A 566 -32.56 7.54 -24.23
CA ALA A 566 -33.19 8.78 -24.67
C ALA A 566 -33.38 9.79 -23.52
N THR A 567 -33.82 9.34 -22.34
CA THR A 567 -33.93 10.19 -21.15
C THR A 567 -32.57 10.77 -20.76
N CYS A 568 -31.52 9.96 -20.70
CA CYS A 568 -30.18 10.42 -20.35
C CYS A 568 -29.66 11.47 -21.35
N ARG A 569 -29.88 11.25 -22.65
CA ARG A 569 -29.50 12.18 -23.71
C ARG A 569 -30.21 13.52 -23.60
N GLU A 570 -31.51 13.48 -23.33
CA GLU A 570 -32.32 14.68 -23.19
C GLU A 570 -31.85 15.54 -22.01
N LEU A 571 -31.70 14.93 -20.83
CA LEU A 571 -31.22 15.60 -19.62
C LEU A 571 -29.81 16.15 -19.82
N PHE A 572 -28.89 15.36 -20.39
CA PHE A 572 -27.54 15.84 -20.69
C PHE A 572 -27.56 17.08 -21.59
N THR A 573 -28.37 17.05 -22.66
CA THR A 573 -28.43 18.16 -23.62
C THR A 573 -29.01 19.42 -23.00
N LYS A 574 -30.04 19.30 -22.17
CA LYS A 574 -30.65 20.43 -21.45
C LYS A 574 -29.70 20.99 -20.39
N GLY A 575 -29.19 20.13 -19.51
CA GLY A 575 -28.29 20.48 -18.42
C GLY A 575 -27.00 21.13 -18.91
N SER A 576 -26.33 20.55 -19.92
CA SER A 576 -25.11 21.12 -20.51
C SER A 576 -25.32 22.54 -21.02
N ARG A 577 -26.40 22.78 -21.79
CA ARG A 577 -26.73 24.13 -22.28
C ARG A 577 -27.06 25.09 -21.15
N TRP A 578 -27.76 24.60 -20.12
CA TRP A 578 -28.14 25.41 -18.97
C TRP A 578 -26.90 25.83 -18.18
N LEU A 579 -25.98 24.91 -17.89
CA LEU A 579 -24.75 25.17 -17.15
C LEU A 579 -23.91 26.23 -17.86
N ASP A 580 -23.68 26.09 -19.17
CA ASP A 580 -22.95 27.09 -19.96
C ASP A 580 -23.64 28.46 -19.95
N ALA A 581 -24.95 28.50 -20.12
CA ALA A 581 -25.68 29.76 -20.18
C ALA A 581 -25.79 30.48 -18.82
N ASN A 582 -25.72 29.74 -17.71
CA ASN A 582 -26.04 30.27 -16.39
C ASN A 582 -24.86 30.34 -15.41
N LEU A 583 -23.91 29.41 -15.51
CA LEU A 583 -22.80 29.30 -14.58
C LEU A 583 -21.48 29.82 -15.17
N PHE A 584 -21.29 29.75 -16.49
CA PHE A 584 -20.08 30.28 -17.11
C PHE A 584 -20.10 31.80 -17.17
N ASN A 585 -19.14 32.45 -16.53
CA ASN A 585 -19.04 33.92 -16.47
C ASN A 585 -18.25 34.54 -17.62
N GLY A 586 -17.75 33.73 -18.56
CA GLY A 586 -16.86 34.14 -19.65
C GLY A 586 -15.40 33.67 -19.47
N GLU A 587 -15.01 33.28 -18.27
CA GLU A 587 -13.67 32.79 -17.93
C GLU A 587 -13.70 31.44 -17.22
N TYR A 588 -14.61 31.24 -16.26
CA TYR A 588 -14.80 30.02 -15.50
C TYR A 588 -16.27 29.83 -15.09
N TYR A 589 -16.61 28.70 -14.47
CA TYR A 589 -17.94 28.41 -13.97
C TYR A 589 -18.07 28.75 -12.49
N GLU A 590 -19.16 29.42 -12.13
CA GLU A 590 -19.50 29.83 -10.77
C GLU A 590 -20.61 28.96 -10.17
N GLN A 591 -20.66 28.88 -8.84
CA GLN A 591 -21.82 28.34 -8.16
C GLN A 591 -22.91 29.41 -8.03
N ARG A 592 -24.15 29.07 -8.41
CA ARG A 592 -25.33 29.85 -8.02
C ARG A 592 -25.89 29.30 -6.72
N VAL A 593 -25.60 30.00 -5.63
CA VAL A 593 -26.06 29.62 -4.29
C VAL A 593 -27.57 29.85 -4.19
N VAL A 594 -28.33 28.77 -4.04
CA VAL A 594 -29.79 28.82 -3.86
C VAL A 594 -30.15 28.08 -2.58
N PRO A 595 -30.34 28.79 -1.46
CA PRO A 595 -30.77 28.18 -0.21
C PRO A 595 -32.13 27.48 -0.36
N PRO A 596 -32.34 26.32 0.29
CA PRO A 596 -33.65 25.66 0.28
C PRO A 596 -34.68 26.54 1.00
N LYS A 597 -35.91 26.56 0.47
CA LYS A 597 -37.01 27.31 1.09
C LYS A 597 -37.38 26.70 2.44
N GLU A 598 -37.96 27.50 3.33
CA GLU A 598 -38.50 27.00 4.60
C GLU A 598 -39.51 25.86 4.34
N GLY A 599 -39.27 24.70 4.96
CA GLY A 599 -40.10 23.51 4.79
C GLY A 599 -39.93 22.76 3.46
N GLN A 600 -38.99 23.15 2.60
CA GLN A 600 -38.64 22.38 1.40
C GLN A 600 -38.10 21.01 1.81
N LEU A 601 -38.59 19.96 1.15
CA LEU A 601 -38.13 18.60 1.37
C LEU A 601 -36.69 18.46 0.89
N ILE A 602 -35.83 17.89 1.73
CA ILE A 602 -34.53 17.35 1.35
C ILE A 602 -34.63 15.85 1.58
N ALA A 603 -34.34 15.05 0.55
CA ALA A 603 -34.45 13.60 0.64
C ALA A 603 -33.53 13.04 1.75
N GLU A 604 -33.98 11.95 2.37
CA GLU A 604 -33.22 11.28 3.43
C GLU A 604 -31.84 10.85 2.90
N GLY A 605 -30.81 11.03 3.73
CA GLY A 605 -29.43 10.67 3.40
C GLY A 605 -28.66 11.69 2.56
N LEU A 606 -29.25 12.85 2.20
CA LEU A 606 -28.54 13.93 1.49
C LEU A 606 -27.85 14.94 2.41
N ARG A 607 -28.19 14.98 3.71
CA ARG A 607 -27.53 15.82 4.71
C ARG A 607 -26.83 14.95 5.75
N VAL A 608 -25.50 15.05 5.80
CA VAL A 608 -24.66 14.27 6.72
C VAL A 608 -24.51 15.00 8.06
N GLY A 609 -24.79 16.30 8.08
CA GLY A 609 -24.68 17.15 9.27
C GLY A 609 -23.30 17.79 9.45
N ALA A 610 -22.42 17.66 8.45
CA ALA A 610 -21.09 18.26 8.42
C ALA A 610 -21.07 19.67 7.80
N GLY A 611 -22.02 20.00 6.91
CA GLY A 611 -22.12 21.34 6.31
C GLY A 611 -23.09 22.28 7.03
N ALA A 612 -23.89 23.02 6.26
CA ALA A 612 -24.61 24.21 6.73
C ALA A 612 -25.52 23.95 7.96
N LYS A 613 -25.34 24.75 9.01
CA LYS A 613 -26.20 24.74 10.21
C LYS A 613 -27.48 25.53 9.99
N ASP A 614 -27.34 26.72 9.42
CA ASP A 614 -28.46 27.55 8.96
C ASP A 614 -28.68 27.28 7.46
N LEU A 615 -29.85 26.75 7.11
CA LEU A 615 -30.17 26.46 5.71
C LEU A 615 -30.58 27.70 4.92
N SER A 616 -30.97 28.79 5.59
CA SER A 616 -31.36 30.03 4.92
C SER A 616 -30.16 30.86 4.44
N ASP A 617 -28.99 30.63 5.08
CA ASP A 617 -27.70 31.20 4.73
C ASP A 617 -26.62 30.10 4.85
N PRO A 618 -26.53 29.19 3.86
CA PRO A 618 -25.72 28.00 4.01
C PRO A 618 -24.22 28.32 4.02
N ASP A 619 -23.52 27.78 5.02
CA ASP A 619 -22.06 27.86 5.12
C ASP A 619 -21.34 27.14 3.96
N TYR A 620 -20.06 27.48 3.76
CA TYR A 620 -19.12 26.76 2.87
C TYR A 620 -19.51 26.68 1.39
N GLN A 621 -20.27 27.64 0.89
CA GLN A 621 -20.56 27.77 -0.54
C GLN A 621 -19.42 28.53 -1.25
N VAL A 622 -19.11 28.15 -2.48
CA VAL A 622 -18.09 28.82 -3.30
C VAL A 622 -18.61 30.15 -3.84
N GLY A 623 -19.89 30.18 -4.23
CA GLY A 623 -20.50 31.34 -4.89
C GLY A 623 -19.72 31.75 -6.15
N PRO A 624 -19.30 33.02 -6.28
CA PRO A 624 -18.58 33.52 -7.46
C PRO A 624 -17.11 33.10 -7.52
N GLY A 625 -16.61 32.32 -6.56
CA GLY A 625 -15.24 31.83 -6.54
C GLY A 625 -14.92 30.85 -7.68
N CYS A 626 -13.69 30.86 -8.17
CA CYS A 626 -13.20 29.88 -9.12
C CYS A 626 -12.71 28.62 -8.38
N LEU A 627 -13.47 27.54 -8.48
CA LEU A 627 -13.15 26.28 -7.83
C LEU A 627 -12.17 25.46 -8.69
N VAL A 628 -11.09 24.94 -8.08
CA VAL A 628 -10.02 24.22 -8.79
C VAL A 628 -10.52 22.93 -9.46
N ASP A 629 -11.47 22.23 -8.85
CA ASP A 629 -12.03 20.97 -9.33
C ASP A 629 -13.35 21.15 -10.09
N GLN A 630 -13.75 22.37 -10.46
CA GLN A 630 -15.03 22.67 -11.12
C GLN A 630 -15.30 21.83 -12.40
N LEU A 631 -14.24 21.30 -13.04
CA LEU A 631 -14.30 20.43 -14.23
C LEU A 631 -13.79 19.00 -13.98
N ALA A 632 -13.74 18.53 -12.72
CA ALA A 632 -13.27 17.17 -12.41
C ALA A 632 -14.08 16.08 -13.12
N GLY A 633 -15.41 16.24 -13.22
CA GLY A 633 -16.25 15.33 -13.99
C GLY A 633 -15.92 15.31 -15.49
N GLN A 634 -15.46 16.43 -16.06
CA GLN A 634 -15.04 16.51 -17.46
C GLN A 634 -13.69 15.80 -17.67
N LEU A 635 -12.76 15.93 -16.72
CA LEU A 635 -11.54 15.12 -16.71
C LEU A 635 -11.88 13.63 -16.71
N MET A 636 -12.80 13.20 -15.83
CA MET A 636 -13.24 11.80 -15.80
C MET A 636 -13.90 11.37 -17.11
N ALA A 637 -14.73 12.22 -17.72
CA ALA A 637 -15.33 11.93 -19.01
C ALA A 637 -14.26 11.69 -20.09
N HIS A 638 -13.19 12.48 -20.13
CA HIS A 638 -12.05 12.21 -21.03
C HIS A 638 -11.33 10.89 -20.74
N ILE A 639 -11.23 10.50 -19.46
CA ILE A 639 -10.61 9.23 -19.06
C ILE A 639 -11.47 8.03 -19.47
N CYS A 640 -12.80 8.17 -19.42
CA CYS A 640 -13.72 7.14 -19.93
C CYS A 640 -13.70 7.01 -21.46
N GLY A 641 -13.21 8.01 -22.19
CA GLY A 641 -13.32 8.08 -23.65
C GLY A 641 -14.75 8.31 -24.11
#